data_AF-A0A962VEW8-F1
#
_entry.id   AF-A0A962VEW8-F1
#
_cell.length_a   1.000
_cell.length_b   1.000
_cell.length_c   1.000
_cell.angle_alpha   90.00
_cell.angle_beta   90.00
_cell.angle_gamma   90.00
#
_symmetry.space_group_name_H-M   'P 1'
#
loop_
_entity.id
_entity.type
_entity.pdbx_description
1 polymer ?
#
loop_
_entity_poly.entity_id
_entity_poly.type
_entity_poly.pdbx_seq_one_letter_code
_entity_poly.pdbx_strand_id
1 'polypeptide(L)'
;MSFFPLDIFPETSLASSVITTVWVGVLVVGFFNLRFGWVLSGLVVPGYLVPLLLTKPWSAGIVVLEAIITYLLVHGFSERLSRLGYWSSLFGRDRFFALILVSVIVRLVFDGWLLPLAGAYWQTHIDGFFDYRNNLQSFGLIIISLLANQFWKPGLGRGLLGLGVTVGLTYLIVRYGLMELTNFTISRIGYLYEDLAFSVLASPKAYIILLTTAFVASRMNLRYGWDFNGILIPSLLALQWYQPGKILTSFAEAILILVIAKLLLRMRPFNRMNIEGARKLIFFFNIGFAYKILLGYTLPVLAPEWKVTDAFGFGYLLSTLIAIRMHDQHTIARLLRATLQTSLSAALIASVVGFALTLIPQLGSWSGSLQTTPAEYAVKRVTEPLDTLLQNDLIRLYQPATQHNVLRPLASEINAFENAVILLQQASPPQQRTAQEDTAAGLLAQAHYELWVVSGRYYYLREREPARGWGTYLLDRTLPQGLLLSLPAPLEEPLSASAALPLLRTLQIRALAIGGSPLDANTDGSADVLRYPQSLFQAFHRVLPRNNTLQLRTSTGSYADALWVKGFLPDSLELSRLRPWLTNLALQWATPDTRNRQRELYQGGFAELYLRPTELRSALARNLAPAAGPTQVSGPLAIDAYLRQALREDNIRLAARGTDAYRAPSATELHYLDRTVFTPLARLLADMVQTGP
;
A
#
# COMPACT_ATOMS: atom_id res chain seq x y z
N MET A 1 -28.59 -27.49 4.02
CA MET A 1 -28.83 -26.06 4.26
C MET A 1 -27.85 -25.61 5.33
N SER A 2 -26.78 -24.92 4.97
CA SER A 2 -25.85 -24.36 5.95
C SER A 2 -26.48 -23.10 6.55
N PHE A 3 -26.92 -23.17 7.80
CA PHE A 3 -27.49 -22.03 8.55
C PHE A 3 -26.49 -20.87 8.77
N PHE A 4 -25.22 -21.07 8.42
CA PHE A 4 -24.14 -20.11 8.54
C PHE A 4 -23.37 -19.98 7.22
N PRO A 5 -22.82 -18.79 6.93
CA PRO A 5 -22.90 -17.55 7.73
C PRO A 5 -24.25 -16.81 7.60
N LEU A 6 -24.66 -16.06 8.65
CA LEU A 6 -25.83 -15.18 8.61
C LEU A 6 -25.49 -13.84 7.94
N ASP A 7 -26.29 -13.42 6.97
CA ASP A 7 -26.11 -12.15 6.23
C ASP A 7 -26.67 -10.94 6.99
N ILE A 8 -26.02 -10.59 8.10
CA ILE A 8 -26.45 -9.50 9.01
C ILE A 8 -25.86 -8.15 8.59
N PHE A 9 -24.67 -8.14 7.97
CA PHE A 9 -23.99 -6.90 7.60
C PHE A 9 -24.09 -6.61 6.09
N PRO A 10 -24.32 -5.35 5.68
CA PRO A 10 -24.28 -5.00 4.27
C PRO A 10 -22.88 -5.20 3.66
N GLU A 11 -22.78 -5.97 2.57
CA GLU A 11 -21.53 -6.45 1.97
C GLU A 11 -20.58 -5.33 1.54
N THR A 12 -21.12 -4.20 1.08
CA THR A 12 -20.37 -3.06 0.55
C THR A 12 -19.98 -2.03 1.61
N SER A 13 -20.35 -2.24 2.88
CA SER A 13 -20.08 -1.28 3.96
C SER A 13 -19.58 -1.92 5.26
N LEU A 14 -20.47 -2.45 6.10
CA LEU A 14 -20.16 -2.85 7.48
C LEU A 14 -19.59 -4.27 7.61
N ALA A 15 -19.78 -5.12 6.58
CA ALA A 15 -19.27 -6.50 6.57
C ALA A 15 -17.74 -6.57 6.63
N SER A 16 -17.05 -5.48 6.28
CA SER A 16 -15.59 -5.37 6.37
C SER A 16 -15.14 -4.02 6.95
N SER A 17 -15.83 -3.52 7.98
CA SER A 17 -15.55 -2.21 8.59
C SER A 17 -15.07 -2.29 10.03
N VAL A 18 -14.12 -1.41 10.38
CA VAL A 18 -13.67 -1.17 11.77
C VAL A 18 -14.82 -0.64 12.66
N ILE A 19 -15.87 -0.07 12.07
CA ILE A 19 -17.04 0.42 12.81
C ILE A 19 -17.67 -0.72 13.64
N THR A 20 -17.76 -1.92 13.05
CA THR A 20 -18.35 -3.10 13.70
C THR A 20 -17.51 -3.57 14.87
N THR A 21 -16.18 -3.63 14.73
CA THR A 21 -15.28 -4.03 15.83
C THR A 21 -15.20 -2.99 16.93
N VAL A 22 -15.27 -1.70 16.58
CA VAL A 22 -15.39 -0.59 17.53
C VAL A 22 -16.69 -0.64 18.31
N TRP A 23 -17.82 -0.92 17.66
CA TRP A 23 -19.09 -1.08 18.34
C TRP A 23 -19.04 -2.20 19.40
N VAL A 24 -18.48 -3.37 19.05
CA VAL A 24 -18.25 -4.46 20.02
C VAL A 24 -17.33 -4.02 21.15
N GLY A 25 -16.22 -3.35 20.85
CA GLY A 25 -15.27 -2.86 21.85
C GLY A 25 -15.92 -1.89 22.85
N VAL A 26 -16.76 -0.97 22.37
CA VAL A 26 -17.50 -0.02 23.22
C VAL A 26 -18.47 -0.76 24.16
N LEU A 27 -19.17 -1.79 23.66
CA LEU A 27 -20.06 -2.62 24.47
C LEU A 27 -19.30 -3.38 25.57
N VAL A 28 -18.14 -3.96 25.24
CA VAL A 28 -17.29 -4.66 26.19
C VAL A 28 -16.78 -3.70 27.27
N VAL A 29 -16.21 -2.55 26.89
CA VAL A 29 -15.73 -1.54 27.86
C VAL A 29 -16.88 -1.03 28.73
N GLY A 30 -18.04 -0.77 28.13
CA GLY A 30 -19.25 -0.35 28.83
C GLY A 30 -19.74 -1.39 29.83
N PHE A 31 -19.71 -2.68 29.47
CA PHE A 31 -20.03 -3.79 30.38
C PHE A 31 -19.08 -3.81 31.59
N PHE A 32 -17.76 -3.74 31.38
CA PHE A 32 -16.80 -3.76 32.48
C PHE A 32 -16.88 -2.51 33.36
N ASN A 33 -17.21 -1.34 32.78
CA ASN A 33 -17.50 -0.15 33.58
C ASN A 33 -18.74 -0.35 34.47
N LEU A 34 -19.84 -0.86 33.91
CA LEU A 34 -21.09 -1.04 34.66
C LEU A 34 -20.99 -2.16 35.71
N ARG A 35 -20.22 -3.22 35.42
CA ARG A 35 -20.11 -4.38 36.31
C ARG A 35 -19.01 -4.23 37.36
N PHE A 36 -17.88 -3.66 37.00
CA PHE A 36 -16.67 -3.63 37.84
C PHE A 36 -16.15 -2.20 38.13
N GLY A 37 -16.83 -1.15 37.65
CA GLY A 37 -16.43 0.23 37.89
C GLY A 37 -15.15 0.66 37.15
N TRP A 38 -14.76 -0.08 36.10
CA TRP A 38 -13.55 0.24 35.33
C TRP A 38 -13.65 1.60 34.63
N VAL A 39 -12.52 2.25 34.40
CA VAL A 39 -12.48 3.59 33.82
C VAL A 39 -12.95 3.59 32.35
N LEU A 40 -13.80 4.55 31.98
CA LEU A 40 -14.27 4.75 30.58
C LEU A 40 -13.24 5.44 29.67
N SER A 41 -11.97 5.48 30.08
CA SER A 41 -10.90 6.05 29.28
C SER A 41 -10.49 5.08 28.18
N GLY A 42 -10.18 5.57 26.98
CA GLY A 42 -9.78 4.71 25.87
C GLY A 42 -10.92 3.84 25.33
N LEU A 43 -12.17 4.32 25.39
CA LEU A 43 -13.40 3.59 25.02
C LEU A 43 -13.29 2.80 23.70
N VAL A 44 -12.55 3.35 22.75
CA VAL A 44 -12.45 2.85 21.37
C VAL A 44 -11.28 1.89 21.15
N VAL A 45 -10.32 1.91 22.07
CA VAL A 45 -9.03 1.25 21.87
C VAL A 45 -9.19 -0.25 21.60
N PRO A 46 -10.02 -1.01 22.34
CA PRO A 46 -10.18 -2.44 22.08
C PRO A 46 -10.66 -2.74 20.66
N GLY A 47 -11.63 -1.98 20.16
CA GLY A 47 -12.19 -2.23 18.84
C GLY A 47 -11.30 -1.80 17.66
N TYR A 48 -10.32 -0.92 17.90
CA TYR A 48 -9.26 -0.63 16.92
C TYR A 48 -8.11 -1.63 16.99
N LEU A 49 -7.75 -2.09 18.19
CA LEU A 49 -6.60 -2.98 18.38
C LEU A 49 -6.91 -4.40 17.91
N VAL A 50 -8.16 -4.87 18.00
CA VAL A 50 -8.54 -6.23 17.57
C VAL A 50 -8.35 -6.49 16.07
N PRO A 51 -8.83 -5.63 15.14
CA PRO A 51 -8.50 -5.78 13.73
C PRO A 51 -6.99 -5.85 13.48
N LEU A 52 -6.22 -4.96 14.12
CA LEU A 52 -4.76 -4.96 14.03
C LEU A 52 -4.16 -6.26 14.57
N LEU A 53 -4.66 -6.79 15.68
CA LEU A 53 -4.20 -8.05 16.25
C LEU A 53 -4.47 -9.24 15.33
N LEU A 54 -5.58 -9.19 14.58
CA LEU A 54 -5.99 -10.22 13.63
C LEU A 54 -5.22 -10.15 12.31
N THR A 55 -4.85 -8.95 11.84
CA THR A 55 -4.15 -8.78 10.56
C THR A 55 -2.63 -8.63 10.69
N LYS A 56 -2.16 -7.88 11.69
CA LYS A 56 -0.76 -7.50 11.93
C LYS A 56 -0.46 -7.49 13.45
N PRO A 57 -0.33 -8.67 14.10
CA PRO A 57 -0.17 -8.77 15.55
C PRO A 57 1.06 -8.03 16.09
N TRP A 58 2.14 -7.99 15.32
CA TRP A 58 3.36 -7.25 15.67
C TRP A 58 3.13 -5.74 15.72
N SER A 59 2.42 -5.16 14.74
CA SER A 59 2.06 -3.74 14.76
C SER A 59 1.19 -3.41 15.98
N ALA A 60 0.24 -4.28 16.33
CA ALA A 60 -0.58 -4.10 17.53
C ALA A 60 0.27 -4.10 18.81
N GLY A 61 1.26 -5.00 18.92
CA GLY A 61 2.21 -5.03 20.03
C GLY A 61 3.03 -3.74 20.15
N ILE A 62 3.49 -3.18 19.03
CA ILE A 62 4.25 -1.92 19.00
C ILE A 62 3.39 -0.74 19.42
N VAL A 63 2.15 -0.66 18.94
CA VAL A 63 1.21 0.40 19.37
C VAL A 63 1.04 0.38 20.90
N VAL A 64 0.94 -0.81 21.50
CA VAL A 64 0.89 -0.95 22.96
C VAL A 64 2.20 -0.49 23.59
N LEU A 65 3.35 -0.90 23.06
CA LEU A 65 4.68 -0.51 23.55
C LEU A 65 4.89 1.02 23.50
N GLU A 66 4.60 1.65 22.36
CA GLU A 66 4.68 3.10 22.18
C GLU A 66 3.76 3.85 23.15
N ALA A 67 2.56 3.30 23.42
CA ALA A 67 1.64 3.89 24.38
C ALA A 67 2.16 3.77 25.82
N ILE A 68 2.79 2.65 26.18
CA ILE A 68 3.47 2.47 27.47
C ILE A 68 4.59 3.50 27.62
N ILE A 69 5.46 3.64 26.60
CA ILE A 69 6.58 4.58 26.62
C ILE A 69 6.07 6.02 26.70
N THR A 70 5.07 6.37 25.89
CA THR A 70 4.41 7.69 25.94
C THR A 70 3.86 7.98 27.34
N TYR A 71 3.16 7.01 27.94
CA TYR A 71 2.66 7.12 29.30
C TYR A 71 3.80 7.35 30.31
N LEU A 72 4.87 6.54 30.25
CA LEU A 72 6.00 6.65 31.17
C LEU A 72 6.73 7.98 31.05
N LEU A 73 6.93 8.48 29.82
CA LEU A 73 7.56 9.78 29.57
C LEU A 73 6.71 10.93 30.12
N VAL A 74 5.42 10.98 29.80
CA VAL A 74 4.54 12.07 30.26
C VAL A 74 4.31 11.99 31.78
N HIS A 75 4.12 10.80 32.33
CA HIS A 75 3.96 10.61 33.78
C HIS A 75 5.24 10.98 34.53
N GLY A 76 6.41 10.54 34.05
CA GLY A 76 7.70 10.92 34.62
C GLY A 76 7.94 12.43 34.58
N PHE A 77 7.66 13.05 33.43
CA PHE A 77 7.75 14.49 33.25
C PHE A 77 6.77 15.27 34.16
N SER A 78 5.50 14.85 34.22
CA SER A 78 4.48 15.57 34.99
C SER A 78 4.61 15.38 36.50
N GLU A 79 5.03 14.21 36.99
CA GLU A 79 5.05 13.92 38.42
C GLU A 79 6.44 13.99 39.05
N ARG A 80 7.50 13.50 38.38
CA ARG A 80 8.86 13.53 38.97
C ARG A 80 9.51 14.91 38.80
N LEU A 81 9.40 15.51 37.61
CA LEU A 81 9.96 16.84 37.35
C LEU A 81 9.21 17.94 38.12
N SER A 82 7.93 17.74 38.39
CA SER A 82 7.16 18.66 39.23
C SER A 82 7.57 18.59 40.71
N ARG A 83 7.94 17.41 41.22
CA ARG A 83 8.49 17.26 42.58
C ARG A 83 9.88 17.89 42.75
N LEU A 84 10.64 18.04 41.67
CA LEU A 84 11.97 18.67 41.65
C LEU A 84 11.90 20.21 41.56
N GLY A 85 10.71 20.81 41.50
CA GLY A 85 10.53 22.27 41.49
C GLY A 85 10.74 22.95 40.14
N TYR A 86 11.09 22.20 39.08
CA TYR A 86 11.33 22.75 37.74
C TYR A 86 10.05 22.93 36.90
N TRP A 87 8.91 22.34 37.28
CA TRP A 87 7.66 22.41 36.51
C TRP A 87 6.37 22.28 37.37
N SER A 88 5.24 22.78 36.86
CA SER A 88 3.88 22.49 37.35
C SER A 88 3.32 21.16 36.83
N SER A 89 2.44 20.52 37.60
CA SER A 89 1.78 19.27 37.21
C SER A 89 0.70 19.48 36.15
N LEU A 90 0.62 18.55 35.18
CA LEU A 90 -0.33 18.62 34.08
C LEU A 90 -1.70 18.08 34.52
N PHE A 91 -2.75 18.90 34.41
CA PHE A 91 -4.12 18.51 34.78
C PHE A 91 -5.08 18.50 33.59
N GLY A 92 -6.07 17.60 33.67
CA GLY A 92 -7.22 17.59 32.76
C GLY A 92 -6.85 17.49 31.27
N ARG A 93 -7.13 18.55 30.52
CA ARG A 93 -6.96 18.60 29.05
C ARG A 93 -5.51 18.79 28.63
N ASP A 94 -4.71 19.50 29.43
CA ASP A 94 -3.29 19.74 29.14
C ASP A 94 -2.47 18.46 29.26
N ARG A 95 -2.86 17.57 30.19
CA ARG A 95 -2.37 16.19 30.25
C ARG A 95 -2.62 15.45 28.95
N PHE A 96 -3.86 15.50 28.45
CA PHE A 96 -4.21 14.79 27.23
C PHE A 96 -3.50 15.37 26.00
N PHE A 97 -3.33 16.70 25.95
CA PHE A 97 -2.50 17.35 24.93
C PHE A 97 -1.04 16.87 24.98
N ALA A 98 -0.44 16.81 26.17
CA ALA A 98 0.92 16.31 26.34
C ALA A 98 1.07 14.85 25.88
N LEU A 99 0.09 13.98 26.19
CA LEU A 99 0.07 12.60 25.69
C LEU A 99 0.02 12.55 24.15
N ILE A 100 -0.78 13.40 23.51
CA ILE A 100 -0.79 13.49 22.04
C ILE A 100 0.57 13.96 21.52
N LEU A 101 1.12 15.05 22.05
CA LEU A 101 2.40 15.61 21.60
C LEU A 101 3.54 14.60 21.74
N VAL A 102 3.69 14.00 22.92
CA VAL A 102 4.74 13.00 23.18
C VAL A 102 4.52 11.74 22.35
N SER A 103 3.27 11.33 22.10
CA SER A 103 3.03 10.18 21.20
C SER A 103 3.53 10.41 19.78
N VAL A 104 3.44 11.66 19.25
CA VAL A 104 4.02 11.99 17.94
C VAL A 104 5.54 11.87 17.98
N ILE A 105 6.19 12.37 19.04
CA ILE A 105 7.64 12.31 19.18
C ILE A 105 8.12 10.87 19.29
N VAL A 106 7.50 10.08 20.17
CA VAL A 106 7.81 8.64 20.34
C VAL A 106 7.68 7.94 19.00
N ARG A 107 6.60 8.18 18.26
CA ARG A 107 6.39 7.58 16.95
C ARG A 107 7.44 7.99 15.92
N LEU A 108 7.80 9.27 15.83
CA LEU A 108 8.86 9.73 14.93
C LEU A 108 10.21 9.06 15.24
N VAL A 109 10.52 8.85 16.52
CA VAL A 109 11.75 8.15 16.95
C VAL A 109 11.68 6.65 16.66
N PHE A 110 10.52 6.02 16.89
CA PHE A 110 10.30 4.59 16.64
C PHE A 110 10.34 4.26 15.15
N ASP A 111 9.52 4.94 14.35
CA ASP A 111 9.44 4.76 12.89
C ASP A 111 10.76 5.18 12.21
N GLY A 112 11.43 6.22 12.71
CA GLY A 112 12.63 6.77 12.09
C GLY A 112 13.91 6.00 12.41
N TRP A 113 14.13 5.65 13.68
CA TRP A 113 15.44 5.14 14.13
C TRP A 113 15.34 3.76 14.81
N LEU A 114 14.44 3.60 15.78
CA LEU A 114 14.48 2.44 16.68
C LEU A 114 14.01 1.14 16.02
N LEU A 115 12.88 1.17 15.29
CA LEU A 115 12.32 -0.01 14.62
C LEU A 115 13.16 -0.47 13.41
N PRO A 116 13.70 0.43 12.56
CA PRO A 116 14.58 0.01 11.47
C PRO A 116 15.89 -0.65 11.97
N LEU A 117 16.50 -0.11 13.03
CA LEU A 117 17.72 -0.69 13.62
C LEU A 117 17.44 -2.06 14.25
N ALA A 118 16.35 -2.19 15.01
CA ALA A 118 15.95 -3.47 15.59
C ALA A 118 15.63 -4.51 14.51
N GLY A 119 14.96 -4.10 13.42
CA GLY A 119 14.66 -4.97 12.28
C GLY A 119 15.91 -5.45 11.54
N ALA A 120 16.88 -4.56 11.29
CA ALA A 120 18.16 -4.92 10.68
C ALA A 120 19.01 -5.86 11.57
N TYR A 121 19.00 -5.64 12.88
CA TYR A 121 19.64 -6.54 13.84
C TYR A 121 18.97 -7.93 13.88
N TRP A 122 17.63 -7.97 13.83
CA TRP A 122 16.89 -9.22 13.82
C TRP A 122 17.17 -10.05 12.56
N GLN A 123 17.16 -9.40 11.39
CA GLN A 123 17.42 -10.03 10.09
C GLN A 123 18.84 -10.63 10.00
N THR A 124 19.81 -10.09 10.75
CA THR A 124 21.20 -10.54 10.70
C THR A 124 21.52 -11.69 11.67
N HIS A 125 20.72 -11.89 12.72
CA HIS A 125 21.01 -12.87 13.78
C HIS A 125 20.00 -14.02 13.84
N ILE A 126 18.84 -13.91 13.19
CA ILE A 126 17.75 -14.89 13.26
C ILE A 126 17.34 -15.25 11.82
N ASP A 127 17.43 -16.52 11.45
CA ASP A 127 17.08 -17.08 10.12
C ASP A 127 15.57 -17.11 9.83
N GLY A 128 14.84 -16.05 10.19
CA GLY A 128 13.43 -15.86 9.89
C GLY A 128 13.24 -14.60 9.04
N PHE A 129 12.62 -14.73 7.86
CA PHE A 129 12.24 -13.58 7.04
C PHE A 129 11.15 -12.77 7.78
N PHE A 130 11.51 -11.62 8.33
CA PHE A 130 10.59 -10.73 9.02
C PHE A 130 10.57 -9.37 8.31
N ASP A 131 9.48 -9.07 7.59
CA ASP A 131 9.26 -7.77 6.94
C ASP A 131 8.97 -6.68 7.98
N TYR A 132 10.02 -6.28 8.70
CA TYR A 132 9.95 -5.28 9.73
C TYR A 132 9.51 -3.92 9.19
N ARG A 133 9.79 -3.63 7.92
CA ARG A 133 9.53 -2.34 7.26
C ARG A 133 8.04 -2.04 7.14
N ASN A 134 7.21 -3.07 6.97
CA ASN A 134 5.75 -2.93 6.78
C ASN A 134 4.92 -3.53 7.93
N ASN A 135 5.51 -4.42 8.73
CA ASN A 135 4.85 -5.01 9.89
C ASN A 135 5.13 -4.25 11.19
N LEU A 136 6.19 -3.43 11.25
CA LEU A 136 6.47 -2.63 12.46
C LEU A 136 5.93 -1.19 12.39
N GLN A 137 5.43 -0.71 11.24
CA GLN A 137 4.84 0.63 11.17
C GLN A 137 3.68 0.74 12.16
N SER A 138 3.83 1.64 13.13
CA SER A 138 2.76 1.91 14.08
C SER A 138 1.62 2.62 13.38
N PHE A 139 0.38 2.19 13.59
CA PHE A 139 -0.80 2.79 12.99
C PHE A 139 -1.67 3.49 14.05
N GLY A 140 -2.06 4.73 13.76
CA GLY A 140 -3.08 5.46 14.52
C GLY A 140 -2.53 6.26 15.70
N LEU A 141 -2.05 7.48 15.40
CA LEU A 141 -1.57 8.45 16.40
C LEU A 141 -2.54 8.66 17.59
N ILE A 142 -3.83 8.69 17.28
CA ILE A 142 -4.89 8.90 18.26
C ILE A 142 -5.04 7.69 19.19
N ILE A 143 -4.81 6.47 18.68
CA ILE A 143 -4.94 5.25 19.46
C ILE A 143 -3.85 5.19 20.53
N ILE A 144 -2.60 5.52 20.17
CA ILE A 144 -1.46 5.55 21.10
C ILE A 144 -1.72 6.51 22.26
N SER A 145 -2.14 7.74 21.96
CA SER A 145 -2.44 8.76 22.98
C SER A 145 -3.67 8.41 23.83
N LEU A 146 -4.72 7.82 23.25
CA LEU A 146 -5.87 7.32 24.01
C LEU A 146 -5.51 6.15 24.92
N LEU A 147 -4.67 5.24 24.46
CA LEU A 147 -4.20 4.09 25.23
C LEU A 147 -3.31 4.54 26.39
N ALA A 148 -2.36 5.44 26.14
CA ALA A 148 -1.56 6.04 27.20
C ALA A 148 -2.43 6.79 28.23
N ASN A 149 -3.50 7.46 27.77
CA ASN A 149 -4.47 8.13 28.63
C ASN A 149 -5.32 7.15 29.47
N GLN A 150 -5.51 5.92 29.00
CA GLN A 150 -6.20 4.85 29.74
C GLN A 150 -5.39 4.38 30.95
N PHE A 151 -4.06 4.37 30.87
CA PHE A 151 -3.17 3.94 31.96
C PHE A 151 -3.08 4.94 33.12
N TRP A 152 -3.49 6.19 32.92
CA TRP A 152 -3.26 7.25 33.91
C TRP A 152 -3.94 7.07 35.26
N LYS A 153 -5.25 6.76 35.27
CA LYS A 153 -6.00 6.58 36.54
C LYS A 153 -5.72 5.24 37.23
N PRO A 154 -5.73 4.09 36.52
CA PRO A 154 -5.53 2.79 37.15
C PRO A 154 -4.04 2.46 37.38
N GLY A 155 -3.11 3.21 36.77
CA GLY A 155 -1.69 2.90 36.70
C GLY A 155 -1.39 1.87 35.61
N LEU A 156 -0.09 1.68 35.33
CA LEU A 156 0.37 0.80 34.25
C LEU A 156 -0.09 -0.65 34.42
N GLY A 157 0.09 -1.25 35.60
CA GLY A 157 -0.21 -2.67 35.83
C GLY A 157 -1.70 -2.99 35.69
N ARG A 158 -2.57 -2.33 36.47
CA ARG A 158 -4.02 -2.53 36.39
C ARG A 158 -4.59 -2.06 35.05
N GLY A 159 -4.00 -1.02 34.46
CA GLY A 159 -4.36 -0.53 33.13
C GLY A 159 -4.07 -1.55 32.02
N LEU A 160 -2.89 -2.19 32.04
CA LEU A 160 -2.53 -3.26 31.10
C LEU A 160 -3.40 -4.50 31.28
N LEU A 161 -3.69 -4.89 32.53
CA LEU A 161 -4.62 -5.99 32.78
C LEU A 161 -6.01 -5.68 32.22
N GLY A 162 -6.55 -4.49 32.50
CA GLY A 162 -7.85 -4.07 31.98
C GLY A 162 -7.88 -3.99 30.45
N LEU A 163 -6.80 -3.52 29.82
CA LEU A 163 -6.63 -3.54 28.38
C LEU A 163 -6.63 -4.98 27.84
N GLY A 164 -5.81 -5.86 28.43
CA GLY A 164 -5.70 -7.27 28.01
C GLY A 164 -7.04 -8.00 28.07
N VAL A 165 -7.82 -7.78 29.14
CA VAL A 165 -9.16 -8.38 29.28
C VAL A 165 -10.15 -7.80 28.28
N THR A 166 -10.22 -6.48 28.12
CA THR A 166 -11.18 -5.86 27.19
C THR A 166 -10.84 -6.16 25.72
N VAL A 167 -9.57 -6.11 25.35
CA VAL A 167 -9.08 -6.49 24.01
C VAL A 167 -9.27 -7.98 23.78
N GLY A 168 -8.90 -8.83 24.74
CA GLY A 168 -9.05 -10.28 24.64
C GLY A 168 -10.50 -10.71 24.47
N LEU A 169 -11.42 -10.16 25.27
CA LEU A 169 -12.84 -10.48 25.12
C LEU A 169 -13.41 -9.95 23.79
N THR A 170 -13.04 -8.73 23.39
CA THR A 170 -13.43 -8.18 22.08
C THR A 170 -12.89 -9.04 20.93
N TYR A 171 -11.66 -9.54 21.06
CA TYR A 171 -11.03 -10.44 20.09
C TYR A 171 -11.81 -11.75 19.99
N LEU A 172 -12.17 -12.37 21.11
CA LEU A 172 -12.95 -13.61 21.11
C LEU A 172 -14.32 -13.42 20.45
N ILE A 173 -15.02 -12.34 20.77
CA ILE A 173 -16.33 -12.02 20.19
C ILE A 173 -16.22 -11.78 18.67
N VAL A 174 -15.21 -11.04 18.22
CA VAL A 174 -15.03 -10.75 16.80
C VAL A 174 -14.60 -12.01 16.04
N ARG A 175 -13.60 -12.74 16.55
CA ARG A 175 -12.99 -13.89 15.87
C ARG A 175 -13.91 -15.10 15.82
N TYR A 176 -14.52 -15.47 16.94
CA TYR A 176 -15.35 -16.67 17.04
C TYR A 176 -16.85 -16.38 16.98
N GLY A 177 -17.27 -15.16 17.34
CA GLY A 177 -18.66 -14.75 17.20
C GLY A 177 -18.95 -14.22 15.79
N LEU A 178 -18.40 -13.06 15.45
CA LEU A 178 -18.76 -12.37 14.20
C LEU A 178 -18.24 -13.09 12.96
N MET A 179 -16.96 -13.46 12.91
CA MET A 179 -16.40 -14.04 11.67
C MET A 179 -16.90 -15.45 11.35
N GLU A 180 -17.26 -16.26 12.35
CA GLU A 180 -17.76 -17.62 12.13
C GLU A 180 -19.28 -17.68 11.94
N LEU A 181 -20.04 -16.83 12.64
CA LEU A 181 -21.50 -16.87 12.64
C LEU A 181 -22.14 -15.89 11.65
N THR A 182 -21.41 -14.91 11.12
CA THR A 182 -21.95 -13.87 10.24
C THR A 182 -21.10 -13.68 9.00
N ASN A 183 -21.59 -12.89 8.04
CA ASN A 183 -20.86 -12.52 6.82
C ASN A 183 -19.72 -11.48 7.05
N PHE A 184 -19.24 -11.32 8.28
CA PHE A 184 -18.16 -10.38 8.61
C PHE A 184 -16.78 -10.92 8.21
N THR A 185 -16.04 -10.19 7.37
CA THR A 185 -14.71 -10.60 6.87
C THR A 185 -13.64 -9.54 7.10
N ILE A 186 -12.48 -9.98 7.60
CA ILE A 186 -11.36 -9.10 7.96
C ILE A 186 -10.35 -8.89 6.81
N SER A 187 -10.30 -9.80 5.83
CA SER A 187 -9.35 -9.72 4.71
C SER A 187 -9.46 -8.41 3.90
N ARG A 188 -10.67 -7.81 3.81
CA ARG A 188 -10.89 -6.49 3.18
C ARG A 188 -10.62 -5.29 4.10
N ILE A 189 -10.48 -5.49 5.41
CA ILE A 189 -10.16 -4.41 6.37
C ILE A 189 -8.73 -3.92 6.15
N GLY A 190 -7.80 -4.78 5.77
CA GLY A 190 -6.42 -4.40 5.42
C GLY A 190 -6.39 -3.27 4.38
N TYR A 191 -7.17 -3.41 3.31
CA TYR A 191 -7.29 -2.40 2.23
C TYR A 191 -7.92 -1.09 2.69
N LEU A 192 -8.99 -1.13 3.52
CA LEU A 192 -9.60 0.10 4.06
C LEU A 192 -8.74 0.77 5.12
N TYR A 193 -7.98 0.00 5.90
CA TYR A 193 -7.09 0.52 6.93
C TYR A 193 -5.81 1.09 6.32
N GLU A 194 -5.26 0.48 5.26
CA GLU A 194 -4.21 1.08 4.44
C GLU A 194 -4.71 2.38 3.82
N ASP A 195 -5.82 2.40 3.10
CA ASP A 195 -6.22 3.65 2.43
C ASP A 195 -6.59 4.80 3.40
N LEU A 196 -7.21 4.53 4.56
CA LEU A 196 -7.59 5.57 5.54
C LEU A 196 -6.48 5.95 6.53
N ALA A 197 -5.67 5.00 7.02
CA ALA A 197 -4.58 5.29 7.94
C ALA A 197 -3.36 5.87 7.21
N PHE A 198 -3.09 5.41 5.98
CA PHE A 198 -1.97 5.86 5.17
C PHE A 198 -2.23 7.26 4.56
N SER A 199 -3.47 7.57 4.17
CA SER A 199 -3.79 8.89 3.58
C SER A 199 -4.02 10.01 4.61
N VAL A 200 -4.63 9.74 5.77
CA VAL A 200 -5.08 10.80 6.69
C VAL A 200 -4.28 10.89 7.98
N LEU A 201 -3.59 9.84 8.45
CA LEU A 201 -2.92 9.85 9.76
C LEU A 201 -1.44 9.42 9.72
N ALA A 202 -0.90 9.08 8.55
CA ALA A 202 0.52 8.83 8.34
C ALA A 202 1.23 10.00 7.62
N SER A 203 0.47 10.94 7.03
CA SER A 203 1.04 12.14 6.41
C SER A 203 1.54 13.14 7.47
N PRO A 204 2.77 13.67 7.36
CA PRO A 204 3.28 14.74 8.24
C PRO A 204 2.33 15.94 8.36
N LYS A 205 1.58 16.23 7.28
CA LYS A 205 0.57 17.29 7.25
C LYS A 205 -0.54 17.07 8.27
N ALA A 206 -0.99 15.83 8.45
CA ALA A 206 -2.04 15.51 9.39
C ALA A 206 -1.59 15.65 10.85
N TYR A 207 -0.32 15.35 11.15
CA TYR A 207 0.27 15.58 12.47
C TYR A 207 0.29 17.07 12.81
N ILE A 208 0.71 17.90 11.85
CA ILE A 208 0.74 19.36 12.02
C ILE A 208 -0.68 19.88 12.29
N ILE A 209 -1.68 19.46 11.50
CA ILE A 209 -3.07 19.87 11.70
C ILE A 209 -3.59 19.42 13.06
N LEU A 210 -3.39 18.15 13.43
CA LEU A 210 -3.93 17.59 14.67
C LEU A 210 -3.32 18.27 15.91
N LEU A 211 -1.99 18.45 15.94
CA LEU A 211 -1.28 19.10 17.04
C LEU A 211 -1.61 20.58 17.14
N THR A 212 -1.57 21.30 16.02
CA THR A 212 -1.89 22.73 15.98
C THR A 212 -3.33 22.95 16.43
N THR A 213 -4.26 22.11 15.97
CA THR A 213 -5.67 22.21 16.40
C THR A 213 -5.85 21.86 17.86
N ALA A 214 -5.17 20.83 18.36
CA ALA A 214 -5.27 20.47 19.77
C ALA A 214 -4.74 21.60 20.67
N PHE A 215 -3.66 22.26 20.25
CA PHE A 215 -3.09 23.43 20.94
C PHE A 215 -4.02 24.64 20.90
N VAL A 216 -4.51 25.01 19.70
CA VAL A 216 -5.45 26.12 19.53
C VAL A 216 -6.74 25.86 20.30
N ALA A 217 -7.29 24.65 20.24
CA ALA A 217 -8.48 24.26 20.99
C ALA A 217 -8.28 24.35 22.50
N SER A 218 -7.10 23.95 23.02
CA SER A 218 -6.77 24.13 24.44
C SER A 218 -6.73 25.62 24.82
N ARG A 219 -6.08 26.46 24.02
CA ARG A 219 -6.00 27.92 24.26
C ARG A 219 -7.34 28.63 24.15
N MET A 220 -8.16 28.29 23.15
CA MET A 220 -9.49 28.86 22.95
C MET A 220 -10.45 28.49 24.09
N ASN A 221 -10.30 27.28 24.62
CA ASN A 221 -11.03 26.86 25.81
C ASN A 221 -10.66 27.73 27.04
N LEU A 222 -9.37 27.94 27.29
CA LEU A 222 -8.90 28.74 28.42
C LEU A 222 -9.28 30.23 28.30
N ARG A 223 -9.15 30.81 27.11
CA ARG A 223 -9.36 32.26 26.89
C ARG A 223 -10.83 32.65 26.77
N TYR A 224 -11.64 31.84 26.10
CA TYR A 224 -13.04 32.16 25.79
C TYR A 224 -14.05 31.28 26.54
N GLY A 225 -13.60 30.32 27.34
CA GLY A 225 -14.47 29.39 28.06
C GLY A 225 -15.24 28.43 27.15
N TRP A 226 -14.84 28.29 25.88
CA TRP A 226 -15.55 27.45 24.92
C TRP A 226 -15.36 25.98 25.26
N ASP A 227 -16.41 25.31 25.75
CA ASP A 227 -16.33 23.90 26.13
C ASP A 227 -16.73 22.94 25.00
N PHE A 228 -15.72 22.32 24.38
CA PHE A 228 -15.87 21.25 23.39
C PHE A 228 -15.75 19.84 24.02
N ASN A 229 -15.59 19.77 25.35
CA ASN A 229 -15.55 18.54 26.15
C ASN A 229 -14.62 17.44 25.58
N GLY A 230 -13.43 17.90 25.17
CA GLY A 230 -12.35 17.15 24.55
C GLY A 230 -11.68 17.98 23.45
N ILE A 231 -10.34 18.09 23.47
CA ILE A 231 -9.58 18.76 22.40
C ILE A 231 -9.57 17.97 21.08
N LEU A 232 -9.96 16.68 21.13
CA LEU A 232 -9.94 15.76 20.00
C LEU A 232 -11.05 16.03 18.96
N ILE A 233 -12.25 16.47 19.39
CA ILE A 233 -13.37 16.70 18.46
C ILE A 233 -13.03 17.82 17.46
N PRO A 234 -12.56 19.01 17.89
CA PRO A 234 -12.09 20.04 16.96
C PRO A 234 -10.92 19.56 16.09
N SER A 235 -9.95 18.81 16.65
CA SER A 235 -8.79 18.32 15.90
C SER A 235 -9.15 17.33 14.79
N LEU A 236 -10.08 16.41 15.07
CA LEU A 236 -10.58 15.47 14.07
C LEU A 236 -11.38 16.20 12.98
N LEU A 237 -12.18 17.20 13.37
CA LEU A 237 -12.92 18.03 12.42
C LEU A 237 -11.99 18.87 11.54
N ALA A 238 -10.87 19.35 12.09
CA ALA A 238 -9.92 20.18 11.34
C ALA A 238 -9.29 19.43 10.15
N LEU A 239 -9.07 18.13 10.29
CA LEU A 239 -8.59 17.27 9.20
C LEU A 239 -9.59 17.20 8.03
N GLN A 240 -10.87 17.49 8.27
CA GLN A 240 -11.95 17.36 7.29
C GLN A 240 -12.19 18.61 6.44
N TRP A 241 -11.48 19.71 6.69
CA TRP A 241 -11.64 20.90 5.86
C TRP A 241 -11.22 20.68 4.40
N TYR A 242 -10.46 19.63 4.12
CA TYR A 242 -10.15 19.19 2.75
C TYR A 242 -11.29 18.41 2.07
N GLN A 243 -12.30 17.99 2.84
CA GLN A 243 -13.50 17.30 2.36
C GLN A 243 -14.74 17.92 3.03
N PRO A 244 -15.14 19.15 2.64
CA PRO A 244 -16.22 19.87 3.33
C PRO A 244 -17.54 19.09 3.35
N GLY A 245 -17.80 18.26 2.33
CA GLY A 245 -18.95 17.35 2.32
C GLY A 245 -18.99 16.42 3.53
N LYS A 246 -17.84 15.90 3.97
CA LYS A 246 -17.76 15.02 5.15
C LYS A 246 -18.06 15.74 6.47
N ILE A 247 -17.75 17.03 6.57
CA ILE A 247 -18.14 17.84 7.75
C ILE A 247 -19.66 17.94 7.83
N LEU A 248 -20.30 18.24 6.70
CA LEU A 248 -21.76 18.37 6.60
C LEU A 248 -22.44 17.04 6.92
N THR A 249 -21.98 15.93 6.33
CA THR A 249 -22.56 14.61 6.62
C THR A 249 -22.36 14.19 8.07
N SER A 250 -21.20 14.48 8.70
CA SER A 250 -20.97 14.24 10.13
C SER A 250 -21.93 15.00 11.04
N PHE A 251 -22.20 16.28 10.74
CA PHE A 251 -23.15 17.06 11.54
C PHE A 251 -24.59 16.63 11.30
N ALA A 252 -24.96 16.35 10.05
CA ALA A 252 -26.28 15.82 9.72
C ALA A 252 -26.53 14.49 10.46
N GLU A 253 -25.56 13.58 10.43
CA GLU A 253 -25.62 12.31 11.16
C GLU A 253 -25.70 12.54 12.68
N ALA A 254 -24.91 13.44 13.25
CA ALA A 254 -24.97 13.74 14.68
C ALA A 254 -26.33 14.30 15.11
N ILE A 255 -26.92 15.20 14.32
CA ILE A 255 -28.26 15.76 14.57
C ILE A 255 -29.31 14.66 14.46
N LEU A 256 -29.22 13.79 13.45
CA LEU A 256 -30.14 12.68 13.28
C LEU A 256 -30.09 11.71 14.47
N ILE A 257 -28.89 11.31 14.90
CA ILE A 257 -28.69 10.46 16.10
C ILE A 257 -29.30 11.15 17.33
N LEU A 258 -29.10 12.46 17.50
CA LEU A 258 -29.66 13.22 18.62
C LEU A 258 -31.19 13.24 18.60
N VAL A 259 -31.80 13.46 17.42
CA VAL A 259 -33.26 13.49 17.27
C VAL A 259 -33.86 12.12 17.59
N ILE A 260 -33.28 11.05 17.04
CA ILE A 260 -33.70 9.67 17.32
C ILE A 260 -33.55 9.36 18.81
N ALA A 261 -32.41 9.72 19.42
CA ALA A 261 -32.18 9.51 20.84
C ALA A 261 -33.21 10.25 21.71
N LYS A 262 -33.49 11.53 21.42
CA LYS A 262 -34.52 12.29 22.14
C LYS A 262 -35.92 11.69 21.99
N LEU A 263 -36.25 11.17 20.80
CA LEU A 263 -37.53 10.51 20.56
C LEU A 263 -37.64 9.20 21.35
N LEU A 264 -36.60 8.36 21.31
CA LEU A 264 -36.56 7.09 22.02
C LEU A 264 -36.59 7.28 23.54
N LEU A 265 -35.87 8.28 24.08
CA LEU A 265 -35.89 8.58 25.52
C LEU A 265 -37.27 9.05 26.02
N ARG A 266 -38.13 9.57 25.13
CA ARG A 266 -39.53 9.91 25.46
C ARG A 266 -40.46 8.70 25.47
N MET A 267 -40.07 7.56 24.90
CA MET A 267 -40.90 6.37 24.87
C MET A 267 -41.02 5.74 26.26
N ARG A 268 -42.19 5.13 26.56
CA ARG A 268 -42.50 4.48 27.84
C ARG A 268 -41.40 3.56 28.41
N PRO A 269 -40.73 2.69 27.63
CA PRO A 269 -39.67 1.84 28.19
C PRO A 269 -38.46 2.62 28.71
N PHE A 270 -38.10 3.74 28.10
CA PHE A 270 -36.87 4.49 28.43
C PHE A 270 -37.11 5.69 29.35
N ASN A 271 -38.31 6.25 29.37
CA ASN A 271 -38.64 7.44 30.17
C ASN A 271 -38.54 7.21 31.70
N ARG A 272 -38.53 5.95 32.15
CA ARG A 272 -38.35 5.57 33.57
C ARG A 272 -36.93 5.12 33.92
N MET A 273 -36.02 5.05 32.94
CA MET A 273 -34.66 4.56 33.14
C MET A 273 -33.68 5.72 33.33
N ASN A 274 -32.87 5.68 34.40
CA ASN A 274 -31.73 6.58 34.55
C ASN A 274 -30.60 6.15 33.60
N ILE A 275 -30.47 6.87 32.47
CA ILE A 275 -29.46 6.64 31.44
C ILE A 275 -28.34 7.66 31.62
N GLU A 276 -27.35 7.32 32.44
CA GLU A 276 -26.16 8.13 32.70
C GLU A 276 -24.87 7.31 32.51
N GLY A 277 -23.73 7.99 32.40
CA GLY A 277 -22.41 7.37 32.28
C GLY A 277 -22.30 6.41 31.08
N ALA A 278 -21.85 5.17 31.33
CA ALA A 278 -21.68 4.16 30.29
C ALA A 278 -22.99 3.75 29.59
N ARG A 279 -24.12 3.78 30.30
CA ARG A 279 -25.43 3.43 29.69
C ARG A 279 -25.79 4.41 28.59
N LYS A 280 -25.52 5.69 28.83
CA LYS A 280 -25.71 6.77 27.85
C LYS A 280 -24.82 6.59 26.63
N LEU A 281 -23.53 6.27 26.84
CA LEU A 281 -22.61 6.00 25.74
C LEU A 281 -23.12 4.84 24.87
N ILE A 282 -23.41 3.69 25.48
CA ILE A 282 -23.90 2.49 24.77
C ILE A 282 -25.18 2.82 23.99
N PHE A 283 -26.12 3.56 24.59
CA PHE A 283 -27.37 3.92 23.95
C PHE A 283 -27.17 4.72 22.65
N PHE A 284 -26.35 5.77 22.69
CA PHE A 284 -26.06 6.59 21.50
C PHE A 284 -25.25 5.80 20.45
N PHE A 285 -24.32 4.94 20.87
CA PHE A 285 -23.56 4.09 19.96
C PHE A 285 -24.45 3.06 19.25
N ASN A 286 -25.40 2.46 19.94
CA ASN A 286 -26.36 1.53 19.33
C ASN A 286 -27.25 2.23 18.30
N ILE A 287 -27.72 3.46 18.59
CA ILE A 287 -28.50 4.25 17.62
C ILE A 287 -27.67 4.57 16.39
N GLY A 288 -26.44 5.06 16.57
CA GLY A 288 -25.55 5.38 15.45
C GLY A 288 -25.18 4.15 14.62
N PHE A 289 -24.99 2.99 15.25
CA PHE A 289 -24.71 1.74 14.54
C PHE A 289 -25.93 1.23 13.77
N ALA A 290 -27.12 1.23 14.39
CA ALA A 290 -28.37 0.85 13.74
C ALA A 290 -28.69 1.75 12.53
N TYR A 291 -28.47 3.06 12.67
CA TYR A 291 -28.59 4.01 11.57
C TYR A 291 -27.67 3.64 10.38
N LYS A 292 -26.40 3.31 10.64
CA LYS A 292 -25.46 2.92 9.60
C LYS A 292 -25.82 1.60 8.93
N ILE A 293 -26.36 0.62 9.67
CA ILE A 293 -26.90 -0.62 9.09
C ILE A 293 -28.05 -0.30 8.14
N LEU A 294 -29.02 0.51 8.59
CA LEU A 294 -30.17 0.91 7.77
C LEU A 294 -29.72 1.62 6.49
N LEU A 295 -28.78 2.57 6.62
CA LEU A 295 -28.23 3.28 5.47
C LEU A 295 -27.47 2.32 4.53
N GLY A 296 -26.73 1.37 5.08
CA GLY A 296 -25.97 0.39 4.29
C GLY A 296 -26.82 -0.56 3.46
N TYR A 297 -28.04 -0.87 3.90
CA TYR A 297 -29.00 -1.67 3.11
C TYR A 297 -29.83 -0.81 2.14
N THR A 298 -30.16 0.43 2.52
CA THR A 298 -31.06 1.28 1.72
C THR A 298 -30.36 2.04 0.61
N LEU A 299 -29.15 2.54 0.83
CA LEU A 299 -28.44 3.38 -0.14
C LEU A 299 -28.09 2.64 -1.45
N PRO A 300 -27.60 1.38 -1.43
CA PRO A 300 -27.33 0.64 -2.67
C PRO A 300 -28.56 0.44 -3.55
N VAL A 301 -29.75 0.38 -2.94
CA VAL A 301 -31.02 0.23 -3.67
C VAL A 301 -31.49 1.55 -4.26
N LEU A 302 -31.33 2.66 -3.53
CA LEU A 302 -31.80 3.98 -3.95
C LEU A 302 -30.84 4.71 -4.88
N ALA A 303 -29.52 4.50 -4.72
CA ALA A 303 -28.48 5.16 -5.49
C ALA A 303 -27.28 4.21 -5.71
N PRO A 304 -27.36 3.30 -6.70
CA PRO A 304 -26.31 2.31 -6.98
C PRO A 304 -24.95 2.92 -7.34
N GLU A 305 -24.97 4.14 -7.92
CA GLU A 305 -23.80 4.93 -8.32
C GLU A 305 -22.98 5.43 -7.11
N TRP A 306 -23.59 5.50 -5.91
CA TRP A 306 -22.98 6.13 -4.74
C TRP A 306 -22.36 5.10 -3.80
N LYS A 307 -21.10 5.31 -3.44
CA LYS A 307 -20.41 4.47 -2.46
C LYS A 307 -20.99 4.72 -1.06
N VAL A 308 -21.49 3.68 -0.42
CA VAL A 308 -22.12 3.74 0.93
C VAL A 308 -21.22 4.40 1.98
N THR A 309 -19.90 4.16 1.93
CA THR A 309 -18.94 4.74 2.86
C THR A 309 -18.83 6.26 2.75
N ASP A 310 -19.23 6.84 1.61
CA ASP A 310 -19.16 8.29 1.39
C ASP A 310 -20.30 9.01 2.10
N ALA A 311 -21.44 8.34 2.28
CA ALA A 311 -22.58 8.83 3.06
C ALA A 311 -22.35 8.80 4.58
N PHE A 312 -21.43 7.97 5.09
CA PHE A 312 -21.09 7.97 6.51
C PHE A 312 -20.31 9.23 6.91
N GLY A 313 -20.64 9.77 8.10
CA GLY A 313 -19.89 10.86 8.71
C GLY A 313 -18.42 10.47 8.93
N PHE A 314 -17.54 11.47 8.87
CA PHE A 314 -16.12 11.29 9.12
C PHE A 314 -15.84 10.83 10.55
N GLY A 315 -14.96 9.84 10.68
CA GLY A 315 -14.57 9.28 11.96
C GLY A 315 -15.69 8.40 12.49
N TYR A 316 -15.38 7.12 12.71
CA TYR A 316 -16.34 6.07 13.06
C TYR A 316 -17.22 6.41 14.29
N LEU A 317 -16.78 7.38 15.11
CA LEU A 317 -17.44 7.80 16.35
C LEU A 317 -17.69 9.29 16.47
N LEU A 318 -17.18 10.12 15.55
CA LEU A 318 -17.21 11.56 15.73
C LEU A 318 -18.65 12.06 15.78
N SER A 319 -19.51 11.60 14.86
CA SER A 319 -20.93 11.94 14.82
C SER A 319 -21.65 11.52 16.10
N THR A 320 -21.42 10.31 16.60
CA THR A 320 -22.01 9.83 17.86
C THR A 320 -21.52 10.63 19.08
N LEU A 321 -20.22 10.92 19.17
CA LEU A 321 -19.65 11.71 20.27
C LEU A 321 -20.19 13.15 20.25
N ILE A 322 -20.29 13.77 19.07
CA ILE A 322 -20.92 15.08 18.90
C ILE A 322 -22.38 15.02 19.34
N ALA A 323 -23.14 13.99 18.95
CA ALA A 323 -24.54 13.83 19.36
C ALA A 323 -24.69 13.71 20.88
N ILE A 324 -23.84 12.92 21.54
CA ILE A 324 -23.82 12.80 23.01
C ILE A 324 -23.57 14.19 23.65
N ARG A 325 -22.63 14.98 23.11
CA ARG A 325 -22.34 16.33 23.61
C ARG A 325 -23.47 17.32 23.37
N MET A 326 -24.11 17.27 22.21
CA MET A 326 -25.30 18.06 21.92
C MET A 326 -26.46 17.73 22.86
N HIS A 327 -26.51 16.49 23.36
CA HIS A 327 -27.49 16.10 24.36
C HIS A 327 -27.12 16.59 25.77
N ASP A 328 -25.83 16.60 26.13
CA ASP A 328 -25.33 17.12 27.40
C ASP A 328 -25.50 18.65 27.52
N GLN A 329 -25.32 19.40 26.42
CA GLN A 329 -25.36 20.86 26.45
C GLN A 329 -26.72 21.43 26.05
N HIS A 330 -27.15 22.49 26.77
CA HIS A 330 -28.40 23.17 26.51
C HIS A 330 -28.41 24.06 25.25
N THR A 331 -27.25 24.37 24.65
CA THR A 331 -27.15 25.23 23.46
C THR A 331 -26.32 24.60 22.33
N ILE A 332 -26.99 23.78 21.51
CA ILE A 332 -26.39 23.03 20.38
C ILE A 332 -25.67 23.95 19.40
N ALA A 333 -26.28 25.08 19.03
CA ALA A 333 -25.72 26.02 18.06
C ALA A 333 -24.40 26.65 18.54
N ARG A 334 -24.24 26.86 19.85
CA ARG A 334 -23.03 27.42 20.44
C ARG A 334 -21.87 26.41 20.37
N LEU A 335 -22.14 25.14 20.70
CA LEU A 335 -21.17 24.06 20.60
C LEU A 335 -20.70 23.89 19.15
N LEU A 336 -21.65 23.76 18.22
CA LEU A 336 -21.35 23.62 16.79
C LEU A 336 -20.51 24.78 16.26
N ARG A 337 -20.94 26.02 16.53
CA ARG A 337 -20.21 27.21 16.09
C ARG A 337 -18.80 27.22 16.67
N ALA A 338 -18.64 26.98 17.96
CA ALA A 338 -17.35 27.06 18.63
C ALA A 338 -16.39 25.95 18.15
N THR A 339 -16.86 24.71 17.98
CA THR A 339 -16.08 23.60 17.42
C THR A 339 -15.69 23.89 15.98
N LEU A 340 -16.62 24.36 15.15
CA LEU A 340 -16.37 24.68 13.74
C LEU A 340 -15.37 25.81 13.59
N GLN A 341 -15.56 26.93 14.31
CA GLN A 341 -14.64 28.08 14.28
C GLN A 341 -13.24 27.72 14.77
N THR A 342 -13.14 26.91 15.83
CA THR A 342 -11.84 26.46 16.36
C THR A 342 -11.15 25.53 15.37
N SER A 343 -11.88 24.61 14.75
CA SER A 343 -11.31 23.71 13.74
C SER A 343 -10.85 24.46 12.48
N LEU A 344 -11.61 25.47 12.04
CA LEU A 344 -11.30 26.27 10.85
C LEU A 344 -10.07 27.15 11.09
N SER A 345 -10.05 27.88 12.21
CA SER A 345 -8.91 28.73 12.55
C SER A 345 -7.64 27.91 12.70
N ALA A 346 -7.73 26.74 13.33
CA ALA A 346 -6.61 25.84 13.46
C ALA A 346 -6.17 25.22 12.13
N ALA A 347 -7.09 24.86 11.24
CA ALA A 347 -6.76 24.35 9.91
C ALA A 347 -6.02 25.41 9.07
N LEU A 348 -6.42 26.67 9.16
CA LEU A 348 -5.72 27.79 8.51
C LEU A 348 -4.32 27.97 9.09
N ILE A 349 -4.18 28.04 10.41
CA ILE A 349 -2.87 28.17 11.09
C ILE A 349 -1.98 26.97 10.74
N ALA A 350 -2.51 25.75 10.78
CA ALA A 350 -1.76 24.54 10.45
C ALA A 350 -1.30 24.53 8.99
N SER A 351 -2.10 25.09 8.07
CA SER A 351 -1.72 25.22 6.66
C SER A 351 -0.60 26.26 6.48
N VAL A 352 -0.66 27.38 7.21
CA VAL A 352 0.41 28.38 7.23
C VAL A 352 1.68 27.79 7.83
N VAL A 353 1.60 27.07 8.95
CA VAL A 353 2.76 26.37 9.56
C VAL A 353 3.32 25.34 8.59
N GLY A 354 2.46 24.52 7.97
CA GLY A 354 2.87 23.53 6.98
C GLY A 354 3.58 24.17 5.78
N PHE A 355 3.06 25.29 5.26
CA PHE A 355 3.68 26.03 4.17
C PHE A 355 4.99 26.72 4.60
N ALA A 356 5.03 27.32 5.79
CA ALA A 356 6.25 27.92 6.34
C ALA A 356 7.35 26.87 6.52
N LEU A 357 7.01 25.65 6.93
CA LEU A 357 7.95 24.53 6.98
C LEU A 357 8.51 24.14 5.60
N THR A 358 7.78 24.40 4.50
CA THR A 358 8.34 24.19 3.14
C THR A 358 9.29 25.30 2.70
N LEU A 359 9.15 26.51 3.27
CA LEU A 359 10.03 27.65 3.00
C LEU A 359 11.35 27.57 3.78
N ILE A 360 11.39 26.79 4.85
CA ILE A 360 12.63 26.46 5.52
C ILE A 360 13.42 25.56 4.55
N PRO A 361 14.56 26.02 3.98
CA PRO A 361 15.44 25.14 3.23
C PRO A 361 15.79 24.01 4.18
N GLN A 362 15.46 22.76 3.81
CA GLN A 362 15.54 21.56 4.66
C GLN A 362 16.70 21.70 5.66
N LEU A 363 16.37 22.17 6.88
CA LEU A 363 17.36 22.52 7.90
C LEU A 363 17.95 21.20 8.38
N GLY A 364 18.99 20.74 7.68
CA GLY A 364 19.64 19.47 7.92
C GLY A 364 18.67 18.29 7.76
N SER A 365 18.79 17.59 6.63
CA SER A 365 18.77 16.13 6.66
C SER A 365 19.69 15.66 7.80
N TRP A 366 19.12 15.51 9.00
CA TRP A 366 19.73 14.91 10.19
C TRP A 366 19.47 13.40 10.21
N SER A 367 18.83 12.85 9.17
CA SER A 367 19.39 11.67 8.51
C SER A 367 20.55 12.21 7.72
N GLY A 368 21.79 11.99 8.17
CA GLY A 368 22.97 12.54 7.50
C GLY A 368 22.74 12.60 6.00
N SER A 369 22.65 13.82 5.46
CA SER A 369 23.36 14.02 4.23
C SER A 369 24.79 13.63 4.62
N LEU A 370 25.10 12.34 4.45
CA LEU A 370 26.10 12.04 3.45
C LEU A 370 25.74 13.02 2.34
N GLN A 371 26.45 14.16 2.34
CA GLN A 371 26.96 14.67 1.10
C GLN A 371 27.55 13.42 0.48
N THR A 372 26.70 12.68 -0.23
CA THR A 372 27.13 11.66 -1.14
C THR A 372 27.85 12.54 -2.10
N THR A 373 29.16 12.62 -1.90
CA THR A 373 30.10 13.16 -2.85
C THR A 373 29.53 12.75 -4.20
N PRO A 374 29.22 13.68 -5.13
CA PRO A 374 28.52 13.37 -6.39
C PRO A 374 29.12 12.21 -7.21
N ALA A 375 30.30 11.74 -6.80
CA ALA A 375 31.02 10.57 -7.26
C ALA A 375 30.39 9.20 -6.93
N GLU A 376 29.64 9.00 -5.84
CA GLU A 376 29.28 7.62 -5.40
C GLU A 376 28.06 7.03 -6.13
N TYR A 377 27.07 7.86 -6.48
CA TYR A 377 25.82 7.44 -7.15
C TYR A 377 25.77 7.94 -8.59
N ALA A 378 26.89 7.78 -9.30
CA ALA A 378 27.04 8.28 -10.65
C ALA A 378 26.22 7.45 -11.66
N VAL A 379 25.68 8.15 -12.66
CA VAL A 379 25.05 7.56 -13.86
C VAL A 379 26.08 6.66 -14.57
N LYS A 380 25.79 5.36 -14.68
CA LYS A 380 26.69 4.41 -15.36
C LYS A 380 26.41 4.45 -16.86
N ARG A 381 27.36 4.94 -17.65
CA ARG A 381 27.25 4.87 -19.13
C ARG A 381 27.85 3.56 -19.60
N VAL A 382 27.04 2.72 -20.24
CA VAL A 382 27.41 1.37 -20.63
C VAL A 382 27.41 1.25 -22.14
N THR A 383 28.52 0.77 -22.68
CA THR A 383 28.72 0.56 -24.13
C THR A 383 28.23 -0.82 -24.58
N GLU A 384 28.02 -1.76 -23.64
CA GLU A 384 27.44 -3.06 -23.93
C GLU A 384 26.07 -2.92 -24.61
N PRO A 385 25.75 -3.78 -25.60
CA PRO A 385 24.48 -3.71 -26.29
C PRO A 385 23.33 -4.03 -25.32
N LEU A 386 22.19 -3.38 -25.53
CA LEU A 386 20.99 -3.59 -24.70
C LEU A 386 20.58 -5.06 -24.62
N ASP A 387 20.78 -5.82 -25.70
CA ASP A 387 20.39 -7.23 -25.76
C ASP A 387 21.12 -8.08 -24.73
N THR A 388 22.45 -7.92 -24.62
CA THR A 388 23.26 -8.69 -23.65
C THR A 388 22.95 -8.27 -22.23
N LEU A 389 22.73 -6.97 -22.00
CA LEU A 389 22.36 -6.45 -20.69
C LEU A 389 21.00 -6.97 -20.21
N LEU A 390 19.97 -6.85 -21.05
CA LEU A 390 18.63 -7.29 -20.70
C LEU A 390 18.58 -8.81 -20.53
N GLN A 391 19.27 -9.57 -21.39
CA GLN A 391 19.33 -11.03 -21.26
C GLN A 391 20.00 -11.47 -19.94
N ASN A 392 21.11 -10.83 -19.55
CA ASN A 392 21.78 -11.11 -18.28
C ASN A 392 20.88 -10.78 -17.08
N ASP A 393 20.12 -9.69 -17.15
CA ASP A 393 19.23 -9.29 -16.06
C ASP A 393 17.97 -10.16 -15.99
N LEU A 394 17.45 -10.62 -17.13
CA LEU A 394 16.39 -11.63 -17.16
C LEU A 394 16.81 -12.92 -16.47
N ILE A 395 18.07 -13.35 -16.62
CA ILE A 395 18.61 -14.50 -15.88
C ILE A 395 18.62 -14.19 -14.37
N ARG A 396 19.03 -12.98 -13.97
CA ARG A 396 19.05 -12.57 -12.56
C ARG A 396 17.67 -12.55 -11.91
N LEU A 397 16.59 -12.32 -12.66
CA LEU A 397 15.23 -12.41 -12.12
C LEU A 397 14.91 -13.77 -11.48
N TYR A 398 15.58 -14.84 -11.90
CA TYR A 398 15.41 -16.17 -11.32
C TYR A 398 16.15 -16.38 -9.99
N GLN A 399 17.02 -15.44 -9.59
CA GLN A 399 17.73 -15.51 -8.32
C GLN A 399 16.77 -15.28 -7.13
N PRO A 400 15.98 -14.19 -7.05
CA PRO A 400 14.97 -14.00 -6.01
C PRO A 400 13.77 -14.95 -6.14
N ALA A 401 13.52 -15.55 -7.31
CA ALA A 401 12.44 -16.53 -7.50
C ALA A 401 12.58 -17.78 -6.61
N THR A 402 13.77 -18.06 -6.10
CA THR A 402 14.02 -19.15 -5.13
C THR A 402 13.68 -18.76 -3.68
N GLN A 403 13.53 -17.45 -3.40
CA GLN A 403 13.22 -16.93 -2.09
C GLN A 403 11.70 -16.76 -1.95
N HIS A 404 11.09 -17.54 -1.06
CA HIS A 404 9.71 -17.30 -0.63
C HIS A 404 9.72 -16.05 0.26
N ASN A 405 8.85 -15.09 -0.04
CA ASN A 405 8.71 -13.76 0.56
C ASN A 405 9.67 -12.67 0.03
N VAL A 406 9.07 -11.74 -0.72
CA VAL A 406 9.69 -10.55 -1.30
C VAL A 406 9.46 -9.34 -0.40
N LEU A 407 10.52 -8.56 -0.17
CA LEU A 407 10.47 -7.30 0.59
C LEU A 407 9.59 -6.29 -0.14
N ARG A 408 8.66 -5.62 0.56
CA ARG A 408 7.83 -4.58 -0.06
C ARG A 408 8.55 -3.22 -0.03
N PRO A 409 8.40 -2.39 -1.07
CA PRO A 409 8.96 -1.05 -1.09
C PRO A 409 8.20 -0.13 -0.11
N LEU A 410 8.93 0.75 0.57
CA LEU A 410 8.38 1.81 1.41
C LEU A 410 7.78 2.93 0.56
N ALA A 411 6.83 3.69 1.11
CA ALA A 411 6.27 4.85 0.43
C ALA A 411 7.32 5.91 0.05
N SER A 412 8.37 6.10 0.86
CA SER A 412 9.48 6.99 0.52
C SER A 412 10.28 6.48 -0.67
N GLU A 413 10.51 5.17 -0.79
CA GLU A 413 11.19 4.54 -1.92
C GLU A 413 10.34 4.63 -3.19
N ILE A 414 9.03 4.38 -3.07
CA ILE A 414 8.07 4.57 -4.17
C ILE A 414 8.09 6.01 -4.66
N ASN A 415 7.98 6.98 -3.75
CA ASN A 415 7.99 8.40 -4.11
C ASN A 415 9.33 8.83 -4.72
N ALA A 416 10.46 8.35 -4.18
CA ALA A 416 11.78 8.63 -4.74
C ALA A 416 11.90 8.08 -6.17
N PHE A 417 11.44 6.85 -6.40
CA PHE A 417 11.40 6.23 -7.71
C PHE A 417 10.49 6.99 -8.68
N GLU A 418 9.27 7.36 -8.28
CA GLU A 418 8.34 8.14 -9.13
C GLU A 418 8.95 9.49 -9.53
N ASN A 419 9.49 10.22 -8.56
CA ASN A 419 10.14 11.50 -8.81
C ASN A 419 11.35 11.36 -9.74
N ALA A 420 12.14 10.30 -9.60
CA ALA A 420 13.25 10.04 -10.52
C ALA A 420 12.78 9.77 -11.94
N VAL A 421 11.74 8.93 -12.12
CA VAL A 421 11.18 8.63 -13.45
C VAL A 421 10.56 9.88 -14.08
N ILE A 422 9.90 10.75 -13.29
CA ILE A 422 9.38 12.04 -13.77
C ILE A 422 10.53 12.92 -14.29
N LEU A 423 11.63 13.04 -13.53
CA LEU A 423 12.80 13.81 -13.96
C LEU A 423 13.41 13.25 -15.24
N LEU A 424 13.53 11.93 -15.37
CA LEU A 424 14.08 11.28 -16.57
C LEU A 424 13.19 11.47 -17.81
N GLN A 425 11.87 11.59 -17.64
CA GLN A 425 10.96 11.88 -18.75
C GLN A 425 11.06 13.34 -19.22
N GLN A 426 11.37 14.26 -18.32
CA GLN A 426 11.52 15.69 -18.62
C GLN A 426 12.93 16.03 -19.12
N ALA A 427 13.89 15.14 -18.90
CA ALA A 427 15.26 15.29 -19.36
C ALA A 427 15.26 15.32 -20.90
N SER A 428 15.57 16.50 -21.46
CA SER A 428 15.82 16.63 -22.89
C SER A 428 17.08 15.84 -23.25
N PRO A 429 17.13 15.07 -24.35
CA PRO A 429 18.28 14.23 -24.69
C PRO A 429 19.52 15.09 -25.01
N PRO A 430 20.56 15.13 -24.15
CA PRO A 430 21.79 15.87 -24.43
C PRO A 430 22.96 14.92 -24.68
N GLN A 431 23.98 15.40 -25.39
CA GLN A 431 25.25 14.70 -25.59
C GLN A 431 26.07 14.57 -24.28
N GLN A 432 25.76 15.34 -23.23
CA GLN A 432 26.50 15.41 -21.96
C GLN A 432 25.65 15.06 -20.73
N ARG A 433 26.33 14.76 -19.61
CA ARG A 433 25.76 14.46 -18.29
C ARG A 433 25.04 15.72 -17.76
N THR A 434 23.76 15.59 -17.42
CA THR A 434 22.97 16.72 -16.87
C THR A 434 22.83 16.59 -15.36
N ALA A 435 22.73 17.74 -14.68
CA ALA A 435 22.40 17.80 -13.27
C ALA A 435 21.07 17.07 -12.94
N GLN A 436 20.16 16.97 -13.90
CA GLN A 436 18.92 16.21 -13.80
C GLN A 436 19.17 14.69 -13.74
N GLU A 437 20.06 14.14 -14.57
CA GLU A 437 20.42 12.72 -14.51
C GLU A 437 21.09 12.36 -13.18
N ASP A 438 21.92 13.27 -12.63
CA ASP A 438 22.55 13.07 -11.32
C ASP A 438 21.56 13.13 -10.16
N THR A 439 20.61 14.06 -10.22
CA THR A 439 19.52 14.14 -9.24
C THR A 439 18.64 12.89 -9.31
N ALA A 440 18.31 12.43 -10.51
CA ALA A 440 17.55 11.19 -10.72
C ALA A 440 18.32 9.96 -10.21
N ALA A 441 19.63 9.87 -10.44
CA ALA A 441 20.46 8.78 -9.94
C ALA A 441 20.50 8.76 -8.39
N GLY A 442 20.57 9.92 -7.73
CA GLY A 442 20.48 10.01 -6.27
C GLY A 442 19.12 9.57 -5.72
N LEU A 443 18.02 9.94 -6.37
CA LEU A 443 16.68 9.47 -6.01
C LEU A 443 16.48 7.97 -6.25
N LEU A 444 16.99 7.44 -7.37
CA LEU A 444 16.98 6.01 -7.66
C LEU A 444 17.80 5.23 -6.64
N ALA A 445 18.93 5.77 -6.20
CA ALA A 445 19.72 5.13 -5.15
C ALA A 445 18.96 5.00 -3.82
N GLN A 446 18.14 6.00 -3.46
CA GLN A 446 17.22 5.90 -2.31
C GLN A 446 16.17 4.80 -2.50
N ALA A 447 15.74 4.58 -3.74
CA ALA A 447 14.88 3.46 -4.13
C ALA A 447 15.63 2.16 -4.42
N HIS A 448 16.94 2.07 -4.13
CA HIS A 448 17.80 0.91 -4.41
C HIS A 448 17.91 0.51 -5.90
N TYR A 449 17.86 1.50 -6.79
CA TYR A 449 18.12 1.37 -8.22
C TYR A 449 19.41 2.10 -8.63
N GLU A 450 20.01 1.63 -9.72
CA GLU A 450 21.07 2.31 -10.45
C GLU A 450 20.53 2.81 -11.78
N LEU A 451 20.97 4.00 -12.19
CA LEU A 451 20.67 4.57 -13.49
C LEU A 451 21.79 4.26 -14.48
N TRP A 452 21.46 3.46 -15.50
CA TRP A 452 22.37 3.10 -16.57
C TRP A 452 21.93 3.80 -17.86
N VAL A 453 22.87 4.41 -18.59
CA VAL A 453 22.64 4.95 -19.92
C VAL A 453 23.27 4.01 -20.93
N VAL A 454 22.43 3.25 -21.63
CA VAL A 454 22.85 2.19 -22.54
C VAL A 454 22.89 2.72 -23.97
N SER A 455 24.06 2.63 -24.60
CA SER A 455 24.32 3.08 -25.98
C SER A 455 23.86 4.52 -26.27
N GLY A 456 23.80 5.38 -25.24
CA GLY A 456 23.30 6.75 -25.34
C GLY A 456 21.80 6.90 -25.61
N ARG A 457 21.05 5.81 -25.80
CA ARG A 457 19.63 5.84 -26.21
C ARG A 457 18.67 5.51 -25.07
N TYR A 458 19.00 4.55 -24.22
CA TYR A 458 18.07 4.05 -23.21
C TYR A 458 18.53 4.45 -21.80
N TYR A 459 17.60 4.94 -20.99
CA TYR A 459 17.73 4.88 -19.54
C TYR A 459 17.28 3.49 -19.08
N TYR A 460 18.19 2.79 -18.42
CA TYR A 460 17.98 1.45 -17.91
C TYR A 460 18.08 1.49 -16.38
N LEU A 461 16.97 1.19 -15.74
CA LEU A 461 16.79 1.26 -14.29
C LEU A 461 16.96 -0.15 -13.75
N ARG A 462 18.15 -0.39 -13.19
CA ARG A 462 18.56 -1.70 -12.70
C ARG A 462 18.52 -1.73 -11.18
N GLU A 463 17.94 -2.77 -10.60
CA GLU A 463 17.91 -2.95 -9.16
C GLU A 463 19.34 -3.23 -8.62
N ARG A 464 19.67 -2.65 -7.46
CA ARG A 464 20.96 -2.86 -6.78
C ARG A 464 20.97 -4.18 -6.02
N GLU A 465 22.14 -4.81 -5.98
CA GLU A 465 22.33 -5.98 -5.14
C GLU A 465 22.38 -5.58 -3.65
N PRO A 466 21.79 -6.38 -2.74
CA PRO A 466 21.04 -7.61 -3.02
C PRO A 466 19.66 -7.32 -3.66
N ALA A 467 19.36 -8.00 -4.77
CA ALA A 467 18.09 -7.83 -5.49
C ALA A 467 16.89 -8.15 -4.59
N ARG A 468 15.90 -7.25 -4.56
CA ARG A 468 14.67 -7.38 -3.77
C ARG A 468 13.48 -7.80 -4.62
N GLY A 469 13.64 -8.03 -5.92
CA GLY A 469 12.57 -8.55 -6.78
C GLY A 469 11.55 -7.48 -7.17
N TRP A 470 11.95 -6.21 -7.22
CA TRP A 470 11.08 -5.09 -7.59
C TRP A 470 10.99 -4.85 -9.08
N GLY A 471 11.83 -5.52 -9.87
CA GLY A 471 11.77 -5.56 -11.31
C GLY A 471 12.77 -4.65 -11.99
N THR A 472 12.65 -4.56 -13.31
CA THR A 472 13.58 -3.80 -14.15
C THR A 472 12.77 -2.94 -15.11
N TYR A 473 13.21 -1.70 -15.28
CA TYR A 473 12.50 -0.71 -16.08
C TYR A 473 13.43 -0.06 -17.10
N LEU A 474 12.89 0.27 -18.26
CA LEU A 474 13.62 0.91 -19.35
C LEU A 474 12.80 2.05 -19.94
N LEU A 475 13.48 3.14 -20.32
CA LEU A 475 12.91 4.31 -20.98
C LEU A 475 13.80 4.68 -22.19
N ASP A 476 13.20 4.87 -23.35
CA ASP A 476 13.86 5.40 -24.55
C ASP A 476 13.91 6.93 -24.50
N ARG A 477 15.11 7.50 -24.61
CA ARG A 477 15.37 8.95 -24.58
C ARG A 477 15.01 9.64 -25.89
N THR A 478 14.90 8.89 -26.98
CA THR A 478 14.69 9.42 -28.33
C THR A 478 13.21 9.55 -28.69
N LEU A 479 12.34 8.83 -27.97
CA LEU A 479 10.90 8.80 -28.23
C LEU A 479 10.15 9.68 -27.21
N PRO A 480 9.60 10.84 -27.61
CA PRO A 480 8.88 11.73 -26.69
C PRO A 480 7.56 11.11 -26.20
N GLN A 481 6.90 10.34 -27.07
CA GLN A 481 5.71 9.54 -26.79
C GLN A 481 5.85 8.18 -27.48
N GLY A 482 5.23 7.16 -26.92
CA GLY A 482 5.26 5.82 -27.48
C GLY A 482 4.69 4.79 -26.52
N LEU A 483 4.61 3.56 -27.00
CA LEU A 483 3.98 2.44 -26.31
C LEU A 483 4.77 2.03 -25.06
N LEU A 484 4.07 1.80 -23.95
CA LEU A 484 4.61 1.13 -22.77
C LEU A 484 4.32 -0.37 -22.89
N LEU A 485 5.37 -1.20 -22.93
CA LEU A 485 5.25 -2.64 -22.84
C LEU A 485 5.40 -3.11 -21.40
N SER A 486 4.39 -3.83 -20.94
CA SER A 486 4.29 -4.32 -19.57
C SER A 486 4.37 -5.84 -19.53
N LEU A 487 5.32 -6.37 -18.76
CA LEU A 487 5.51 -7.79 -18.47
C LEU A 487 5.35 -8.00 -16.96
N PRO A 488 4.12 -8.21 -16.46
CA PRO A 488 3.87 -8.25 -15.02
C PRO A 488 4.41 -9.48 -14.31
N ALA A 489 4.40 -10.66 -14.96
CA ALA A 489 4.68 -11.94 -14.32
C ALA A 489 5.70 -12.81 -15.09
N PRO A 490 6.90 -12.29 -15.42
CA PRO A 490 7.85 -12.97 -16.30
C PRO A 490 8.36 -14.33 -15.81
N LEU A 491 8.26 -14.59 -14.50
CA LEU A 491 8.71 -15.82 -13.85
C LEU A 491 7.65 -16.93 -13.85
N GLU A 492 6.37 -16.56 -13.84
CA GLU A 492 5.24 -17.50 -13.87
C GLU A 492 4.78 -17.77 -15.30
N GLU A 493 4.88 -16.75 -16.16
CA GLU A 493 4.41 -16.76 -17.54
C GLU A 493 5.55 -17.11 -18.50
N PRO A 494 5.64 -18.37 -18.97
CA PRO A 494 6.82 -18.84 -19.70
C PRO A 494 7.04 -18.04 -20.99
N LEU A 495 8.30 -17.75 -21.32
CA LEU A 495 8.73 -17.05 -22.54
C LEU A 495 8.26 -15.59 -22.68
N SER A 496 7.43 -15.07 -21.77
CA SER A 496 6.97 -13.67 -21.78
C SER A 496 8.14 -12.69 -21.67
N ALA A 497 9.08 -12.97 -20.77
CA ALA A 497 10.33 -12.23 -20.61
C ALA A 497 11.18 -12.19 -21.89
N SER A 498 11.33 -13.35 -22.55
CA SER A 498 12.12 -13.50 -23.77
C SER A 498 11.52 -12.73 -24.96
N ALA A 499 10.22 -12.41 -24.92
CA ALA A 499 9.56 -11.60 -25.92
C ALA A 499 9.80 -10.09 -25.78
N ALA A 500 10.41 -9.63 -24.68
CA ALA A 500 10.67 -8.22 -24.44
C ALA A 500 11.53 -7.59 -25.55
N LEU A 501 12.70 -8.17 -25.86
CA LEU A 501 13.65 -7.61 -26.82
C LEU A 501 13.09 -7.55 -28.24
N PRO A 502 12.53 -8.62 -28.82
CA PRO A 502 12.13 -8.55 -30.21
C PRO A 502 10.86 -7.70 -30.39
N LEU A 503 9.98 -7.62 -29.37
CA LEU A 503 8.87 -6.66 -29.36
C LEU A 503 9.36 -5.20 -29.27
N LEU A 504 10.38 -4.93 -28.45
CA LEU A 504 10.99 -3.59 -28.33
C LEU A 504 11.51 -3.06 -29.67
N ARG A 505 12.09 -3.94 -30.48
CA ARG A 505 12.53 -3.61 -31.85
C ARG A 505 11.37 -3.37 -32.82
N THR A 506 10.29 -4.14 -32.68
CA THR A 506 9.18 -4.14 -33.65
C THR A 506 8.17 -3.02 -33.40
N LEU A 507 7.85 -2.74 -32.13
CA LEU A 507 6.70 -1.91 -31.73
C LEU A 507 7.06 -0.47 -31.32
N GLN A 508 8.29 0.01 -31.57
CA GLN A 508 8.75 1.35 -31.17
C GLN A 508 8.38 1.70 -29.72
N ILE A 509 8.79 0.80 -28.83
CA ILE A 509 8.43 0.83 -27.41
C ILE A 509 9.20 1.96 -26.73
N ARG A 510 8.49 2.94 -26.17
CA ARG A 510 9.10 4.04 -25.40
C ARG A 510 9.56 3.57 -24.03
N ALA A 511 8.80 2.67 -23.41
CA ALA A 511 9.06 2.24 -22.06
C ALA A 511 8.77 0.75 -21.89
N LEU A 512 9.58 0.08 -21.09
CA LEU A 512 9.43 -1.34 -20.77
C LEU A 512 9.42 -1.50 -19.26
N ALA A 513 8.44 -2.23 -18.74
CA ALA A 513 8.32 -2.57 -17.34
C ALA A 513 8.27 -4.09 -17.18
N ILE A 514 9.22 -4.64 -16.43
CA ILE A 514 9.34 -6.07 -16.16
C ILE A 514 9.18 -6.31 -14.66
N GLY A 515 8.21 -7.12 -14.26
CA GLY A 515 7.99 -7.54 -12.88
C GLY A 515 9.18 -8.35 -12.35
N GLY A 516 9.58 -8.11 -11.10
CA GLY A 516 10.78 -8.72 -10.53
C GLY A 516 10.56 -9.97 -9.69
N SER A 517 9.31 -10.31 -9.41
CA SER A 517 8.92 -11.37 -8.47
C SER A 517 7.74 -12.18 -9.00
N PRO A 518 7.61 -13.45 -8.58
CA PRO A 518 6.38 -14.21 -8.74
C PRO A 518 5.20 -13.48 -8.09
N LEU A 519 4.03 -13.56 -8.70
CA LEU A 519 2.78 -12.97 -8.18
C LEU A 519 2.38 -13.60 -6.84
N ASP A 520 2.70 -14.88 -6.66
CA ASP A 520 2.42 -15.65 -5.44
C ASP A 520 3.57 -15.67 -4.41
N ALA A 521 4.63 -14.88 -4.63
CA ALA A 521 5.82 -14.90 -3.77
C ALA A 521 5.53 -14.57 -2.30
N ASN A 522 4.49 -13.77 -2.04
CA ASN A 522 3.99 -13.49 -0.70
C ASN A 522 2.58 -14.10 -0.52
N THR A 523 2.37 -14.83 0.57
CA THR A 523 1.08 -15.50 0.87
C THR A 523 -0.07 -14.53 1.09
N ASP A 524 0.21 -13.26 1.44
CA ASP A 524 -0.78 -12.19 1.59
C ASP A 524 -1.18 -11.54 0.25
N GLY A 525 -0.58 -11.95 -0.87
CA GLY A 525 -0.80 -11.39 -2.20
C GLY A 525 -0.16 -10.03 -2.43
N SER A 526 0.73 -9.57 -1.54
CA SER A 526 1.38 -8.25 -1.67
C SER A 526 2.51 -8.21 -2.71
N ALA A 527 2.99 -9.37 -3.17
CA ALA A 527 3.91 -9.48 -4.29
C ALA A 527 3.20 -9.40 -5.66
N ASP A 528 1.88 -9.63 -5.70
CA ASP A 528 1.10 -9.59 -6.93
C ASP A 528 1.00 -8.16 -7.46
N VAL A 529 1.88 -7.83 -8.41
CA VAL A 529 1.94 -6.51 -9.02
C VAL A 529 0.67 -6.14 -9.78
N LEU A 530 -0.21 -7.09 -10.12
CA LEU A 530 -1.48 -6.83 -10.80
C LEU A 530 -2.59 -6.43 -9.84
N ARG A 531 -2.46 -6.76 -8.55
CA ARG A 531 -3.48 -6.49 -7.53
C ARG A 531 -3.03 -5.42 -6.55
N TYR A 532 -1.79 -5.52 -6.09
CA TYR A 532 -1.24 -4.70 -5.02
C TYR A 532 -0.90 -3.28 -5.50
N PRO A 533 -1.45 -2.21 -4.88
CA PRO A 533 -1.28 -0.83 -5.32
C PRO A 533 0.11 -0.22 -5.09
N GLN A 534 0.85 -0.75 -4.11
CA GLN A 534 2.07 -0.14 -3.59
C GLN A 534 3.32 -0.92 -4.05
N SER A 535 3.41 -1.19 -5.35
CA SER A 535 4.61 -1.75 -5.99
C SER A 535 5.29 -0.69 -6.86
N LEU A 536 6.62 -0.81 -7.04
CA LEU A 536 7.35 0.04 -7.99
C LEU A 536 6.87 -0.16 -9.43
N PHE A 537 6.34 -1.34 -9.73
CA PHE A 537 5.71 -1.63 -11.01
C PHE A 537 4.49 -0.72 -11.24
N GLN A 538 3.59 -0.64 -10.26
CA GLN A 538 2.45 0.27 -10.33
C GLN A 538 2.88 1.74 -10.32
N ALA A 539 3.92 2.08 -9.56
CA ALA A 539 4.49 3.43 -9.51
C ALA A 539 4.99 3.89 -10.89
N PHE A 540 5.70 3.02 -11.62
CA PHE A 540 6.14 3.29 -12.99
C PHE A 540 4.97 3.55 -13.94
N HIS A 541 3.91 2.75 -13.83
CA HIS A 541 2.66 2.88 -14.60
C HIS A 541 1.82 4.12 -14.23
N ARG A 542 1.98 4.67 -13.02
CA ARG A 542 1.33 5.93 -12.62
C ARG A 542 1.96 7.15 -13.26
N VAL A 543 3.27 7.09 -13.46
CA VAL A 543 4.12 8.19 -13.97
C VAL A 543 4.13 8.23 -15.50
N LEU A 544 3.94 7.09 -16.18
CA LEU A 544 3.82 7.03 -17.63
C LEU A 544 2.38 7.26 -18.14
N PRO A 545 2.19 7.60 -19.43
CA PRO A 545 0.88 7.85 -20.01
C PRO A 545 -0.05 6.64 -19.86
N ARG A 546 -1.14 6.82 -19.10
CA ARG A 546 -2.10 5.76 -18.72
C ARG A 546 -2.90 5.18 -19.90
N ASN A 547 -2.85 5.81 -21.05
CA ASN A 547 -3.63 5.48 -22.24
C ASN A 547 -2.79 4.89 -23.38
N ASN A 548 -1.55 4.46 -23.12
CA ASN A 548 -0.71 3.91 -24.18
C ASN A 548 0.09 2.69 -23.74
N THR A 549 -0.61 1.67 -23.23
CA THR A 549 0.03 0.48 -22.65
C THR A 549 -0.42 -0.80 -23.35
N LEU A 550 0.56 -1.62 -23.74
CA LEU A 550 0.37 -3.01 -24.16
C LEU A 550 0.93 -3.92 -23.07
N GLN A 551 0.09 -4.78 -22.51
CA GLN A 551 0.52 -5.81 -21.58
C GLN A 551 0.57 -7.15 -22.28
N LEU A 552 1.73 -7.81 -22.28
CA LEU A 552 1.87 -9.16 -22.80
C LEU A 552 1.62 -10.16 -21.67
N ARG A 553 0.79 -11.16 -21.96
CA ARG A 553 0.36 -12.21 -21.04
C ARG A 553 0.49 -13.56 -21.73
N THR A 554 0.80 -14.61 -20.96
CA THR A 554 0.65 -15.98 -21.45
C THR A 554 -0.49 -16.70 -20.76
N SER A 555 -1.30 -17.44 -21.53
CA SER A 555 -2.39 -18.24 -21.00
C SER A 555 -2.60 -19.49 -21.85
N THR A 556 -2.99 -20.59 -21.21
CA THR A 556 -3.44 -21.81 -21.86
C THR A 556 -4.97 -21.91 -21.90
N GLY A 557 -5.69 -20.94 -21.33
CA GLY A 557 -7.16 -20.95 -21.23
C GLY A 557 -7.88 -20.34 -22.42
N SER A 558 -9.19 -20.15 -22.27
CA SER A 558 -10.09 -19.59 -23.31
C SER A 558 -9.75 -18.16 -23.76
N TYR A 559 -8.89 -17.45 -23.02
CA TYR A 559 -8.49 -16.07 -23.33
C TYR A 559 -7.31 -15.96 -24.29
N ALA A 560 -6.67 -17.08 -24.62
CA ALA A 560 -5.44 -17.08 -25.38
C ALA A 560 -5.65 -16.73 -26.87
N ASP A 561 -4.57 -16.30 -27.50
CA ASP A 561 -4.44 -15.96 -28.92
C ASP A 561 -5.33 -14.77 -29.33
N ALA A 562 -5.54 -13.84 -28.40
CA ALA A 562 -6.39 -12.67 -28.58
C ALA A 562 -5.81 -11.40 -27.93
N LEU A 563 -6.07 -10.27 -28.58
CA LEU A 563 -5.82 -8.93 -28.04
C LEU A 563 -7.12 -8.40 -27.44
N TRP A 564 -7.12 -8.23 -26.12
CA TRP A 564 -8.26 -7.78 -25.34
C TRP A 564 -8.17 -6.28 -25.09
N VAL A 565 -9.23 -5.55 -25.43
CA VAL A 565 -9.28 -4.09 -25.34
C VAL A 565 -10.59 -3.67 -24.66
N LYS A 566 -10.48 -2.92 -23.56
CA LYS A 566 -11.64 -2.50 -22.76
C LYS A 566 -12.45 -1.35 -23.38
N GLY A 567 -11.79 -0.42 -24.08
CA GLY A 567 -12.41 0.83 -24.54
C GLY A 567 -11.94 1.26 -25.92
N PHE A 568 -10.73 1.82 -26.00
CA PHE A 568 -10.05 2.15 -27.26
C PHE A 568 -8.63 1.59 -27.25
N LEU A 569 -8.09 1.32 -28.45
CA LEU A 569 -6.73 0.83 -28.64
C LEU A 569 -5.69 1.86 -28.16
N PRO A 570 -4.53 1.44 -27.65
CA PRO A 570 -3.42 2.35 -27.36
C PRO A 570 -3.03 3.14 -28.61
N ASP A 571 -2.90 4.47 -28.50
CA ASP A 571 -2.72 5.35 -29.66
C ASP A 571 -1.47 5.04 -30.49
N SER A 572 -0.40 4.53 -29.85
CA SER A 572 0.84 4.15 -30.54
C SER A 572 0.89 2.66 -30.92
N LEU A 573 -0.16 1.88 -30.68
CA LEU A 573 -0.20 0.47 -31.05
C LEU A 573 -0.65 0.30 -32.51
N GLU A 574 0.33 0.13 -33.39
CA GLU A 574 0.06 -0.24 -34.78
C GLU A 574 -0.16 -1.74 -34.93
N LEU A 575 -1.41 -2.16 -35.15
CA LEU A 575 -1.77 -3.57 -35.37
C LEU A 575 -1.05 -4.20 -36.57
N SER A 576 -0.70 -3.40 -37.59
CA SER A 576 0.09 -3.83 -38.74
C SER A 576 1.47 -4.36 -38.35
N ARG A 577 2.10 -3.79 -37.32
CA ARG A 577 3.41 -4.25 -36.80
C ARG A 577 3.30 -5.45 -35.88
N LEU A 578 2.13 -5.67 -35.29
CA LEU A 578 1.84 -6.83 -34.44
C LEU A 578 1.47 -8.08 -35.27
N ARG A 579 0.83 -7.91 -36.44
CA ARG A 579 0.40 -9.02 -37.31
C ARG A 579 1.52 -10.01 -37.69
N PRO A 580 2.76 -9.60 -38.03
CA PRO A 580 3.83 -10.53 -38.35
C PRO A 580 4.21 -11.48 -37.20
N TRP A 581 3.92 -11.09 -35.96
CA TRP A 581 4.17 -11.93 -34.80
C TRP A 581 3.13 -13.04 -34.63
N LEU A 582 1.89 -12.80 -35.07
CA LEU A 582 0.73 -13.60 -34.71
C LEU A 582 0.08 -14.20 -35.94
N THR A 583 -0.04 -15.53 -35.95
CA THR A 583 -0.62 -16.27 -37.09
C THR A 583 -2.11 -15.95 -37.24
N ASN A 584 -2.85 -15.83 -36.12
CA ASN A 584 -4.26 -15.48 -36.06
C ASN A 584 -4.52 -14.52 -34.89
N LEU A 585 -4.45 -13.21 -35.11
CA LEU A 585 -4.79 -12.23 -34.08
C LEU A 585 -6.31 -11.98 -34.04
N ALA A 586 -6.99 -12.51 -33.03
CA ALA A 586 -8.36 -12.12 -32.72
C ALA A 586 -8.36 -10.83 -31.88
N LEU A 587 -9.08 -9.79 -32.33
CA LEU A 587 -9.31 -8.57 -31.54
C LEU A 587 -10.64 -8.71 -30.78
N GLN A 588 -10.61 -8.59 -29.45
CA GLN A 588 -11.80 -8.71 -28.61
C GLN A 588 -12.02 -7.42 -27.80
N TRP A 589 -13.20 -6.82 -27.98
CA TRP A 589 -13.63 -5.62 -27.26
C TRP A 589 -14.37 -6.00 -25.98
N ALA A 590 -13.64 -6.60 -25.04
CA ALA A 590 -14.16 -7.09 -23.78
C ALA A 590 -13.05 -7.09 -22.72
N THR A 591 -13.43 -7.32 -21.48
CA THR A 591 -12.48 -7.51 -20.37
C THR A 591 -12.41 -8.99 -20.00
N PRO A 592 -11.21 -9.60 -19.94
CA PRO A 592 -11.08 -10.97 -19.44
C PRO A 592 -11.40 -11.04 -17.94
N ASP A 593 -11.86 -12.20 -17.46
CA ASP A 593 -12.25 -12.43 -16.05
C ASP A 593 -11.06 -12.53 -15.07
N THR A 594 -9.88 -12.09 -15.50
CA THR A 594 -8.67 -12.04 -14.69
C THR A 594 -8.57 -10.69 -13.99
N ARG A 595 -8.36 -10.62 -12.68
CA ARG A 595 -8.19 -9.32 -12.01
C ARG A 595 -6.91 -8.62 -12.47
N ASN A 596 -7.03 -7.35 -12.84
CA ASN A 596 -5.91 -6.52 -13.27
C ASN A 596 -6.18 -5.05 -12.90
N ARG A 597 -5.43 -4.54 -11.94
CA ARG A 597 -5.60 -3.17 -11.42
C ARG A 597 -5.34 -2.11 -12.48
N GLN A 598 -4.40 -2.32 -13.40
CA GLN A 598 -4.13 -1.35 -14.47
C GLN A 598 -5.35 -1.18 -15.36
N ARG A 599 -6.00 -2.30 -15.71
CA ARG A 599 -7.25 -2.29 -16.47
C ARG A 599 -8.42 -1.64 -15.71
N GLU A 600 -8.47 -1.80 -14.39
CA GLU A 600 -9.49 -1.16 -13.54
C GLU A 600 -9.28 0.36 -13.47
N LEU A 601 -8.02 0.81 -13.36
CA LEU A 601 -7.65 2.22 -13.24
C LEU A 601 -7.71 2.98 -14.57
N TYR A 602 -7.44 2.31 -15.69
CA TYR A 602 -7.40 2.95 -17.00
C TYR A 602 -8.81 3.00 -17.62
N GLN A 603 -9.19 4.19 -18.08
CA GLN A 603 -10.48 4.41 -18.76
C GLN A 603 -10.46 3.89 -20.22
N GLY A 604 -9.28 3.84 -20.84
CA GLY A 604 -9.04 3.27 -22.17
C GLY A 604 -7.55 3.39 -22.56
N GLY A 605 -7.18 2.98 -23.78
CA GLY A 605 -5.78 3.00 -24.23
C GLY A 605 -4.90 1.92 -23.58
N PHE A 606 -5.53 0.84 -23.13
CA PHE A 606 -4.91 -0.31 -22.50
C PHE A 606 -5.33 -1.56 -23.23
N ALA A 607 -4.35 -2.35 -23.68
CA ALA A 607 -4.59 -3.61 -24.35
C ALA A 607 -3.80 -4.74 -23.68
N GLU A 608 -4.43 -5.90 -23.53
CA GLU A 608 -3.80 -7.12 -23.02
C GLU A 608 -3.69 -8.13 -24.16
N LEU A 609 -2.48 -8.50 -24.53
CA LEU A 609 -2.21 -9.53 -25.52
C LEU A 609 -1.97 -10.86 -24.79
N TYR A 610 -2.94 -11.76 -24.86
CA TYR A 610 -2.82 -13.10 -24.29
C TYR A 610 -2.41 -14.07 -25.39
N LEU A 611 -1.29 -14.78 -25.21
CA LEU A 611 -0.79 -15.77 -26.17
C LEU A 611 -0.59 -17.13 -25.50
N ARG A 612 -0.81 -18.20 -26.25
CA ARG A 612 -0.35 -19.52 -25.81
C ARG A 612 1.19 -19.58 -25.80
N PRO A 613 1.80 -20.32 -24.85
CA PRO A 613 3.24 -20.52 -24.85
C PRO A 613 3.79 -21.11 -26.17
N THR A 614 3.00 -21.93 -26.86
CA THR A 614 3.35 -22.50 -28.17
C THR A 614 3.38 -21.45 -29.27
N GLU A 615 2.36 -20.58 -29.33
CA GLU A 615 2.30 -19.47 -30.28
C GLU A 615 3.43 -18.48 -30.04
N LEU A 616 3.65 -18.08 -28.78
CA LEU A 616 4.72 -17.17 -28.41
C LEU A 616 6.10 -17.75 -28.80
N ARG A 617 6.33 -19.05 -28.59
CA ARG A 617 7.55 -19.73 -29.05
C ARG A 617 7.70 -19.67 -30.56
N SER A 618 6.64 -19.93 -31.31
CA SER A 618 6.67 -19.86 -32.78
C SER A 618 6.96 -18.44 -33.27
N ALA A 619 6.39 -17.43 -32.60
CA ALA A 619 6.63 -16.03 -32.89
C ALA A 619 8.08 -15.64 -32.61
N LEU A 620 8.64 -16.08 -31.48
CA LEU A 620 10.05 -15.88 -31.16
C LEU A 620 10.96 -16.55 -32.19
N ALA A 621 10.70 -17.80 -32.57
CA ALA A 621 11.51 -18.52 -33.56
C ALA A 621 11.53 -17.81 -34.92
N ARG A 622 10.40 -17.28 -35.38
CA ARG A 622 10.31 -16.52 -36.63
C ARG A 622 11.08 -15.19 -36.58
N ASN A 623 11.09 -14.52 -35.42
CA ASN A 623 11.70 -13.19 -35.27
C ASN A 623 13.15 -13.21 -34.79
N LEU A 624 13.65 -14.35 -34.29
CA LEU A 624 15.04 -14.56 -33.89
C LEU A 624 15.91 -15.12 -35.01
N ALA A 625 15.32 -15.70 -36.06
CA ALA A 625 16.06 -16.16 -37.23
C ALA A 625 16.76 -14.96 -37.91
N PRO A 626 18.08 -15.02 -38.18
CA PRO A 626 18.77 -13.95 -38.88
C PRO A 626 18.11 -13.70 -40.25
N ALA A 627 18.17 -12.45 -40.73
CA ALA A 627 17.57 -12.01 -42.00
C ALA A 627 18.10 -12.74 -43.26
N ALA A 628 19.03 -13.68 -43.11
CA ALA A 628 19.28 -14.70 -44.11
C ALA A 628 18.04 -15.62 -44.11
N GLY A 629 17.19 -15.46 -45.15
CA GLY A 629 15.97 -16.26 -45.33
C GLY A 629 16.22 -17.74 -45.08
N PRO A 630 15.17 -18.53 -44.74
CA PRO A 630 15.34 -19.92 -44.32
C PRO A 630 16.29 -20.60 -45.29
N THR A 631 17.51 -20.91 -44.83
CA THR A 631 18.35 -21.83 -45.56
C THR A 631 17.49 -23.08 -45.62
N GLN A 632 16.89 -23.34 -46.79
CA GLN A 632 16.27 -24.62 -47.04
C GLN A 632 17.41 -25.62 -46.93
N VAL A 633 17.61 -26.14 -45.72
CA VAL A 633 18.49 -27.26 -45.46
C VAL A 633 17.78 -28.44 -46.08
N SER A 634 18.00 -28.60 -47.38
CA SER A 634 17.50 -29.70 -48.19
C SER A 634 18.31 -30.93 -47.81
N GLY A 635 17.83 -31.69 -46.83
CA GLY A 635 18.38 -32.99 -46.45
C GLY A 635 18.22 -33.28 -44.95
N PRO A 636 18.18 -34.56 -44.55
CA PRO A 636 18.15 -34.96 -43.15
C PRO A 636 19.54 -34.69 -42.53
N LEU A 637 19.85 -33.45 -42.18
CA LEU A 637 21.00 -33.18 -41.31
C LEU A 637 20.65 -33.69 -39.91
N ALA A 638 21.33 -34.74 -39.47
CA ALA A 638 21.37 -35.10 -38.05
C ALA A 638 21.75 -33.86 -37.23
N ILE A 639 21.08 -33.64 -36.10
CA ILE A 639 21.31 -32.52 -35.16
C ILE A 639 22.82 -32.30 -34.90
N ASP A 640 23.59 -33.39 -34.89
CA ASP A 640 25.04 -33.42 -34.81
C ASP A 640 25.77 -32.51 -35.80
N ALA A 641 25.34 -32.44 -37.05
CA ALA A 641 25.99 -31.65 -38.09
C ALA A 641 25.73 -30.15 -37.88
N TYR A 642 24.51 -29.78 -37.46
CA TYR A 642 24.16 -28.42 -37.07
C TYR A 642 24.95 -27.98 -35.82
N LEU A 643 25.01 -28.82 -34.79
CA LEU A 643 25.79 -28.52 -33.58
C LEU A 643 27.28 -28.37 -33.91
N ARG A 644 27.86 -29.26 -34.73
CA ARG A 644 29.27 -29.14 -35.16
C ARG A 644 29.53 -27.88 -35.98
N GLN A 645 28.57 -27.42 -36.79
CA GLN A 645 28.68 -26.17 -37.52
C GLN A 645 28.59 -24.96 -36.58
N ALA A 646 27.60 -24.92 -35.69
CA ALA A 646 27.45 -23.87 -34.69
C ALA A 646 28.66 -23.76 -33.74
N LEU A 647 29.29 -24.89 -33.42
CA LEU A 647 30.53 -24.98 -32.64
C LEU A 647 31.77 -24.49 -33.40
N ARG A 648 31.77 -24.53 -34.75
CA ARG A 648 32.88 -24.07 -35.60
C ARG A 648 32.78 -22.60 -35.98
N GLU A 649 31.58 -22.04 -36.08
CA GLU A 649 31.33 -20.66 -36.50
C GLU A 649 31.54 -19.62 -35.37
N ASP A 650 32.28 -19.94 -34.30
CA ASP A 650 32.60 -19.06 -33.16
C ASP A 650 31.40 -18.46 -32.38
N ASN A 651 30.16 -18.83 -32.71
CA ASN A 651 28.96 -18.33 -32.05
C ASN A 651 28.74 -18.91 -30.64
N ILE A 652 29.55 -19.87 -30.19
CA ILE A 652 29.49 -20.46 -28.86
C ILE A 652 30.88 -20.31 -28.23
N ARG A 653 31.01 -19.40 -27.25
CA ARG A 653 32.26 -19.22 -26.48
C ARG A 653 32.51 -20.43 -25.59
N LEU A 654 33.24 -21.42 -26.10
CA LEU A 654 33.69 -22.57 -25.33
C LEU A 654 35.09 -22.29 -24.75
N ALA A 655 35.27 -22.59 -23.46
CA ALA A 655 36.60 -22.55 -22.86
C ALA A 655 37.51 -23.59 -23.54
N ALA A 656 38.66 -23.14 -24.04
CA ALA A 656 39.60 -24.03 -24.71
C ALA A 656 40.19 -25.04 -23.71
N ARG A 657 40.43 -26.27 -24.16
CA ARG A 657 40.99 -27.33 -23.33
C ARG A 657 42.37 -26.92 -22.79
N GLY A 658 42.55 -27.02 -21.47
CA GLY A 658 43.80 -26.60 -20.80
C GLY A 658 43.87 -25.10 -20.48
N THR A 659 42.79 -24.35 -20.71
CA THR A 659 42.63 -22.98 -20.19
C THR A 659 41.78 -23.02 -18.91
N ASP A 660 42.15 -22.25 -17.90
CA ASP A 660 41.33 -22.04 -16.68
C ASP A 660 40.14 -21.10 -16.94
N ALA A 661 39.69 -20.98 -18.19
CA ALA A 661 38.60 -20.11 -18.61
C ALA A 661 37.21 -20.73 -18.38
N TYR A 662 37.13 -22.00 -17.96
CA TYR A 662 35.85 -22.63 -17.64
C TYR A 662 35.26 -22.04 -16.35
N ARG A 663 34.03 -21.52 -16.45
CA ARG A 663 33.25 -21.08 -15.30
C ARG A 663 32.07 -22.01 -15.11
N ALA A 664 31.99 -22.66 -13.95
CA ALA A 664 30.83 -23.47 -13.59
C ALA A 664 29.56 -22.60 -13.56
N PRO A 665 28.42 -23.10 -14.08
CA PRO A 665 27.17 -22.34 -14.06
C PRO A 665 26.67 -22.17 -12.62
N SER A 666 26.11 -21.00 -12.34
CA SER A 666 25.44 -20.70 -11.08
C SER A 666 24.10 -21.43 -10.98
N ALA A 667 23.60 -21.62 -9.75
CA ALA A 667 22.28 -22.22 -9.52
C ALA A 667 21.17 -21.44 -10.23
N THR A 668 21.26 -20.11 -10.29
CA THR A 668 20.33 -19.24 -11.03
C THR A 668 20.34 -19.52 -12.52
N GLU A 669 21.52 -19.65 -13.14
CA GLU A 669 21.65 -19.96 -14.56
C GLU A 669 21.09 -21.36 -14.88
N LEU A 670 21.33 -22.34 -14.01
CA LEU A 670 20.75 -23.68 -14.14
C LEU A 670 19.22 -23.65 -14.05
N HIS A 671 18.66 -22.88 -13.10
CA HIS A 671 17.22 -22.76 -12.94
C HIS A 671 16.56 -22.01 -14.11
N TYR A 672 17.20 -20.96 -14.62
CA TYR A 672 16.79 -20.29 -15.85
C TYR A 672 16.77 -21.28 -17.03
N LEU A 673 17.84 -22.06 -17.21
CA LEU A 673 17.96 -23.04 -18.29
C LEU A 673 16.89 -24.14 -18.19
N ASP A 674 16.64 -24.64 -16.98
CA ASP A 674 15.57 -25.62 -16.76
C ASP A 674 14.19 -25.06 -17.14
N ARG A 675 13.83 -23.87 -16.62
CA ARG A 675 12.52 -23.27 -16.86
C ARG A 675 12.29 -22.86 -18.32
N THR A 676 13.32 -22.37 -19.00
CA THR A 676 13.20 -21.83 -20.36
C THR A 676 13.46 -22.85 -21.45
N VAL A 677 14.27 -23.88 -21.19
CA VAL A 677 14.71 -24.87 -22.19
C VAL A 677 14.32 -26.30 -21.82
N PHE A 678 14.83 -26.84 -20.71
CA PHE A 678 14.67 -28.27 -20.42
C PHE A 678 13.24 -28.68 -20.10
N THR A 679 12.57 -28.00 -19.18
CA THR A 679 11.17 -28.29 -18.82
C THR A 679 10.24 -28.16 -20.04
N PRO A 680 10.31 -27.10 -20.87
CA PRO A 680 9.53 -27.03 -22.11
C PRO A 680 9.82 -28.16 -23.10
N LEU A 681 11.08 -28.56 -23.27
CA LEU A 681 11.46 -29.67 -24.15
C LEU A 681 10.95 -31.01 -23.63
N ALA A 682 11.06 -31.26 -22.32
CA ALA A 682 10.54 -32.46 -21.70
C ALA A 682 9.03 -32.60 -21.87
N ARG A 683 8.29 -31.48 -21.74
CA ARG A 683 6.84 -31.44 -22.02
C ARG A 683 6.54 -31.77 -23.49
N LEU A 684 7.30 -31.18 -24.41
CA LEU A 684 7.11 -31.44 -25.84
C LEU A 684 7.37 -32.91 -26.18
N LEU A 685 8.41 -33.52 -25.60
CA LEU A 685 8.67 -34.96 -25.75
C LEU A 685 7.54 -35.81 -25.17
N ALA A 686 7.02 -35.45 -24.00
CA ALA A 686 5.88 -36.14 -23.40
C ALA A 686 4.62 -36.05 -24.29
N ASP A 687 4.34 -34.86 -24.85
CA ASP A 687 3.22 -34.64 -25.77
C ASP A 687 3.39 -35.46 -27.06
N MET A 688 4.60 -35.54 -27.63
CA MET A 688 4.90 -36.36 -28.81
C MET A 688 4.74 -37.86 -28.53
N VAL A 689 5.13 -38.33 -27.34
CA VAL A 689 4.95 -39.73 -26.93
C VAL A 689 3.48 -40.07 -26.70
N GLN A 690 2.68 -39.13 -26.21
CA GLN A 690 1.23 -39.34 -26.00
C GLN A 690 0.41 -39.23 -27.28
N THR A 691 0.85 -38.39 -28.23
CA THR A 691 0.13 -38.20 -29.50
C THR A 691 0.49 -39.22 -30.58
N GLY A 692 1.65 -39.89 -30.46
CA GLY A 692 2.11 -40.93 -31.39
C GLY A 692 2.31 -40.42 -32.84
N PRO A 693 3.11 -41.11 -33.66
CA PRO A 693 2.94 -41.06 -35.11
C PRO A 693 1.61 -41.68 -35.55
#